data_AF-A0A5N5WWA0-F1
#
_entry.id   AF-A0A5N5WWA0-F1
#
_cell.length_a   1.000
_cell.length_b   1.000
_cell.length_c   1.000
_cell.angle_alpha   90.00
_cell.angle_beta   90.00
_cell.angle_gamma   90.00
#
_symmetry.space_group_name_H-M   'P 1'
#
loop_
_entity.id
_entity.type
_entity.pdbx_description
1 polymer ?
#
loop_
_entity_poly.entity_id
_entity_poly.type
_entity_poly.pdbx_seq_one_letter_code
_entity_poly.pdbx_strand_id
1 'polypeptide(L)'
;MLQQIALPGRLPFIRLICQHSEYLKFDIDAFPPSEREMKLVPVWHFQILRALPDLDSKRLFDRMLAIHRRKEFVPTPADSTSLSWTQQCLLQIGQEARTTSTDDLLFSRKVIMDMQERARQGKEPGKRSEWAGAAVDAAITTSSLDVYQSVVHWTRRFLRDPLVFPDLMADKILAPGAATLIAGVDIAPSRAPMSLSQLHHLVQNANKTLNNILEIIILALREPQNSRQYMNRLRSFLCEIVEKRMSGLKQYQHQLGNEAELANLLLQSITSTLLEYEHVANSGELPDNWVQGPEGVLAGLGCPAQPTEFEVAFTDKLAERRDELWQEIRLKKNPAVSHLGQGWPKGLPIQYLLPNTRWAYFALKYKDVAPYVGRRVESVAMAPLSDTLTSKPDVASTEELVDSLSFAIKSYMGGDAKEKKPNLIRLFLYYDSELKNYETEYQHHIGQVHFCRRWLCGLAKTLGVPEAATVIDGTQVPTASNSSFLDQDMGSNDAFVWDPQIEHYEKEGESEEIIVTLLYCRMESGIPRGNKVTVSQGNANNNPLQIWSLDRKALSAFEKPVLECQEAVIISSVLYLNTLDGQNGIGTRPFPNAASQRYPFMSLHDRFVTAARKVSYAGWSAKQALKKAVKAAPARLLQELATSMLNTVENLTPASTSY
;
A
#
# COMPACT_ATOMS: atom_id res chain seq x y z
N MET A 1 -0.43 -6.94 27.94
CA MET A 1 -0.08 -8.18 28.68
C MET A 1 -1.25 -9.17 28.75
N LEU A 2 -2.39 -8.86 29.38
CA LEU A 2 -3.50 -9.82 29.52
C LEU A 2 -4.03 -10.39 28.18
N GLN A 3 -4.08 -9.57 27.13
CA GLN A 3 -4.52 -10.01 25.80
C GLN A 3 -3.59 -11.03 25.12
N GLN A 4 -2.33 -11.14 25.56
CA GLN A 4 -1.36 -12.12 25.04
C GLN A 4 -1.57 -13.52 25.66
N ILE A 5 -2.40 -13.62 26.69
CA ILE A 5 -2.75 -14.87 27.36
C ILE A 5 -4.01 -15.44 26.72
N ALA A 6 -4.04 -16.76 26.52
CA ALA A 6 -5.22 -17.47 26.03
C ALA A 6 -6.45 -17.18 26.92
N LEU A 7 -7.63 -17.03 26.32
CA LEU A 7 -8.87 -16.63 26.99
C LEU A 7 -9.13 -17.36 28.33
N PRO A 8 -9.05 -18.70 28.42
CA PRO A 8 -9.28 -19.43 29.68
C PRO A 8 -8.25 -19.13 30.79
N GLY A 9 -7.04 -18.70 30.42
CA GLY A 9 -5.95 -18.42 31.37
C GLY A 9 -5.97 -17.00 31.94
N ARG A 10 -6.85 -16.11 31.44
CA ARG A 10 -6.82 -14.69 31.79
C ARG A 10 -7.26 -14.41 33.23
N LEU A 11 -8.37 -14.98 33.71
CA LEU A 11 -8.78 -14.82 35.12
C LEU A 11 -7.80 -15.51 36.10
N PRO A 12 -7.34 -16.76 35.86
CA PRO A 12 -6.30 -17.38 36.70
C PRO A 12 -5.03 -16.53 36.81
N PHE A 13 -4.62 -15.88 35.72
CA PHE A 13 -3.48 -14.99 35.74
C PHE A 13 -3.72 -13.74 36.61
N ILE A 14 -4.89 -13.10 36.51
CA ILE A 14 -5.26 -11.98 37.38
C ILE A 14 -5.25 -12.44 38.85
N ARG A 15 -5.77 -13.64 39.14
CA ARG A 15 -5.77 -14.23 40.48
C ARG A 15 -4.34 -14.35 41.03
N LEU A 16 -3.43 -14.93 40.25
CA LEU A 16 -2.03 -15.08 40.65
C LEU A 16 -1.37 -13.73 40.93
N ILE A 17 -1.64 -12.70 40.12
CA ILE A 17 -1.15 -11.34 40.37
C ILE A 17 -1.71 -10.80 41.70
N CYS A 18 -3.02 -10.93 41.94
CA CYS A 18 -3.63 -10.42 43.17
C CYS A 18 -3.09 -11.11 44.42
N GLN A 19 -2.86 -12.43 44.35
CA GLN A 19 -2.38 -13.23 45.48
C GLN A 19 -0.89 -13.02 45.76
N HIS A 20 -0.05 -13.00 44.71
CA HIS A 20 1.41 -13.04 44.85
C HIS A 20 2.11 -11.69 44.65
N SER A 21 1.41 -10.65 44.16
CA SER A 21 1.99 -9.31 44.13
C SER A 21 2.21 -8.81 45.56
N GLU A 22 3.42 -8.28 45.83
CA GLU A 22 3.76 -7.70 47.12
C GLU A 22 2.83 -6.54 47.53
N TYR A 23 2.25 -5.87 46.53
CA TYR A 23 1.39 -4.71 46.70
C TYR A 23 -0.08 -5.10 46.92
N LEU A 24 -0.60 -6.12 46.22
CA LEU A 24 -2.01 -6.48 46.27
C LEU A 24 -2.34 -7.42 47.45
N LYS A 25 -1.72 -8.60 47.52
CA LYS A 25 -1.88 -9.61 48.60
C LYS A 25 -3.34 -9.89 49.01
N PHE A 26 -4.22 -10.19 48.05
CA PHE A 26 -5.59 -10.65 48.33
C PHE A 26 -6.05 -11.73 47.33
N ASP A 27 -7.02 -12.55 47.74
CA ASP A 27 -7.65 -13.55 46.86
C ASP A 27 -8.98 -13.03 46.31
N ILE A 28 -9.07 -12.89 44.98
CA ILE A 28 -10.28 -12.47 44.27
C ILE A 28 -11.40 -13.53 44.32
N ASP A 29 -11.08 -14.77 44.68
CA ASP A 29 -12.07 -15.84 44.85
C ASP A 29 -12.67 -15.88 46.26
N ALA A 30 -12.04 -15.24 47.25
CA ALA A 30 -12.52 -15.25 48.63
C ALA A 30 -13.80 -14.41 48.76
N PHE A 31 -14.84 -14.93 49.42
CA PHE A 31 -16.07 -14.18 49.69
C PHE A 31 -16.36 -14.19 51.20
N PRO A 32 -16.59 -13.02 51.84
CA PRO A 32 -16.65 -11.67 51.26
C PRO A 32 -15.28 -11.10 50.82
N PRO A 33 -15.25 -10.02 50.01
CA PRO A 33 -14.02 -9.31 49.66
C PRO A 33 -13.22 -8.86 50.87
N SER A 34 -11.90 -8.97 50.80
CA SER A 34 -11.03 -8.57 51.92
C SER A 34 -10.99 -7.05 52.07
N GLU A 35 -10.75 -6.55 53.29
CA GLU A 35 -10.61 -5.10 53.53
C GLU A 35 -9.51 -4.47 52.67
N ARG A 36 -8.44 -5.22 52.42
CA ARG A 36 -7.32 -4.80 51.57
C ARG A 36 -7.75 -4.65 50.11
N GLU A 37 -8.51 -5.60 49.59
CA GLU A 37 -9.08 -5.52 48.25
C GLU A 37 -10.02 -4.34 48.09
N MET A 38 -10.93 -4.14 49.07
CA MET A 38 -11.87 -3.02 49.07
C MET A 38 -11.15 -1.66 49.01
N LYS A 39 -9.94 -1.56 49.59
CA LYS A 39 -9.09 -0.36 49.58
C LYS A 39 -8.27 -0.21 48.30
N LEU A 40 -7.71 -1.29 47.77
CA LEU A 40 -6.71 -1.23 46.69
C LEU A 40 -7.29 -1.34 45.27
N VAL A 41 -8.32 -2.15 45.07
CA VAL A 41 -8.92 -2.38 43.75
C VAL A 41 -10.45 -2.31 43.85
N PRO A 42 -11.01 -1.15 44.25
CA PRO A 42 -12.46 -1.02 44.36
C PRO A 42 -13.16 -1.08 43.01
N VAL A 43 -12.47 -0.74 41.91
CA VAL A 43 -13.03 -0.72 40.55
C VAL A 43 -12.01 -1.24 39.55
N TRP A 44 -12.34 -2.34 38.86
CA TRP A 44 -11.59 -2.87 37.73
C TRP A 44 -11.74 -1.98 36.49
N HIS A 45 -10.63 -1.75 35.80
CA HIS A 45 -10.63 -0.95 34.58
C HIS A 45 -11.40 -1.64 33.44
N PHE A 46 -12.14 -0.86 32.64
CA PHE A 46 -12.97 -1.38 31.53
C PHE A 46 -12.26 -2.39 30.62
N GLN A 47 -11.02 -2.09 30.22
CA GLN A 47 -10.24 -2.95 29.32
C GLN A 47 -9.86 -4.30 29.93
N ILE A 48 -9.76 -4.38 31.26
CA ILE A 48 -9.49 -5.65 31.95
C ILE A 48 -10.74 -6.52 31.87
N LEU A 49 -11.91 -5.95 32.18
CA LEU A 49 -13.20 -6.65 32.14
C LEU A 49 -13.51 -7.14 30.72
N ARG A 50 -13.33 -6.29 29.70
CA ARG A 50 -13.54 -6.67 28.29
C ARG A 50 -12.58 -7.75 27.79
N ALA A 51 -11.39 -7.88 28.39
CA ALA A 51 -10.44 -8.91 28.00
C ALA A 51 -10.78 -10.29 28.61
N LEU A 52 -11.69 -10.39 29.58
CA LEU A 52 -12.03 -11.65 30.22
C LEU A 52 -13.15 -12.40 29.48
N PRO A 53 -13.23 -13.74 29.62
CA PRO A 53 -14.45 -14.48 29.31
C PRO A 53 -15.66 -13.86 30.03
N ASP A 54 -16.85 -13.96 29.44
CA ASP A 54 -18.03 -13.25 29.96
C ASP A 54 -18.38 -13.61 31.40
N LEU A 55 -18.32 -14.90 31.75
CA LEU A 55 -18.61 -15.38 33.09
C LEU A 55 -17.62 -14.79 34.10
N ASP A 56 -16.34 -14.72 33.73
CA ASP A 56 -15.27 -14.17 34.57
C ASP A 56 -15.40 -12.65 34.70
N SER A 57 -15.69 -11.95 33.60
CA SER A 57 -15.95 -10.51 33.59
C SER A 57 -17.16 -10.18 34.45
N LYS A 58 -18.25 -10.97 34.34
CA LYS A 58 -19.47 -10.80 35.14
C LYS A 58 -19.17 -11.04 36.62
N ARG A 59 -18.43 -12.11 36.93
CA ARG A 59 -18.02 -12.42 38.30
C ARG A 59 -17.23 -11.29 38.94
N LEU A 60 -16.26 -10.70 38.22
CA LEU A 60 -15.54 -9.53 38.71
C LEU A 60 -16.43 -8.29 38.82
N PHE A 61 -17.37 -8.10 37.89
CA PHE A 61 -18.31 -6.98 37.93
C PHE A 61 -19.27 -7.06 39.12
N ASP A 62 -19.89 -8.22 39.34
CA ASP A 62 -20.77 -8.50 40.48
C ASP A 62 -20.01 -8.36 41.80
N ARG A 63 -18.73 -8.75 41.83
CA ARG A 63 -17.85 -8.54 42.97
C ARG A 63 -17.63 -7.05 43.26
N MET A 64 -17.43 -6.20 42.26
CA MET A 64 -17.36 -4.74 42.45
C MET A 64 -18.68 -4.19 42.99
N LEU A 65 -19.83 -4.64 42.47
CA LEU A 65 -21.13 -4.24 42.99
C LEU A 65 -21.28 -4.60 44.48
N ALA A 66 -20.82 -5.78 44.88
CA ALA A 66 -20.80 -6.21 46.28
C ALA A 66 -19.88 -5.35 47.16
N ILE A 67 -18.67 -5.03 46.69
CA ILE A 67 -17.72 -4.14 47.40
C ILE A 67 -18.37 -2.77 47.68
N HIS A 68 -19.06 -2.21 46.67
CA HIS A 68 -19.69 -0.89 46.77
C HIS A 68 -21.13 -0.90 47.31
N ARG A 69 -21.67 -2.08 47.64
CA ARG A 69 -23.06 -2.27 48.09
C ARG A 69 -24.08 -1.66 47.11
N ARG A 70 -23.86 -1.85 45.81
CA ARG A 70 -24.75 -1.38 44.73
C ARG A 70 -25.42 -2.56 44.04
N LYS A 71 -26.55 -2.29 43.39
CA LYS A 71 -27.35 -3.31 42.68
C LYS A 71 -27.10 -3.35 41.18
N GLU A 72 -26.81 -2.20 40.57
CA GLU A 72 -26.82 -2.06 39.09
C GLU A 72 -25.56 -1.40 38.55
N PHE A 73 -25.06 -0.34 39.19
CA PHE A 73 -23.86 0.38 38.78
C PHE A 73 -22.91 0.63 39.95
N VAL A 74 -21.62 0.50 39.68
CA VAL A 74 -20.52 0.88 40.56
C VAL A 74 -20.38 2.41 40.52
N PRO A 75 -20.04 3.08 41.64
CA PRO A 75 -19.81 4.54 41.63
C PRO A 75 -18.73 4.92 40.61
N THR A 76 -18.99 5.97 39.84
CA THR A 76 -18.00 6.60 38.96
C THR A 76 -17.52 7.89 39.62
N PRO A 77 -16.33 7.93 40.25
CA PRO A 77 -15.73 9.16 40.75
C PRO A 77 -15.53 10.16 39.60
N ALA A 78 -15.75 11.45 39.87
CA ALA A 78 -15.58 12.50 38.85
C ALA A 78 -14.15 12.57 38.29
N ASP A 79 -13.16 12.16 39.09
CA ASP A 79 -11.73 12.28 38.78
C ASP A 79 -11.06 10.94 38.37
N SER A 80 -11.80 9.82 38.26
CA SER A 80 -11.19 8.52 37.94
C SER A 80 -11.41 8.10 36.48
N THR A 81 -10.35 7.62 35.86
CA THR A 81 -10.33 7.00 34.52
C THR A 81 -10.82 5.55 34.52
N SER A 82 -11.35 5.03 35.63
CA SER A 82 -11.48 3.58 35.83
C SER A 82 -12.66 2.94 35.09
N LEU A 83 -13.89 3.39 35.35
CA LEU A 83 -15.10 2.78 34.78
C LEU A 83 -16.31 3.75 34.77
N SER A 84 -16.48 4.46 33.66
CA SER A 84 -17.61 5.38 33.43
C SER A 84 -18.95 4.67 33.35
N TRP A 85 -20.05 5.39 33.59
CA TRP A 85 -21.42 4.86 33.44
C TRP A 85 -21.62 4.21 32.06
N THR A 86 -21.19 4.88 30.99
CA THR A 86 -21.27 4.36 29.62
C THR A 86 -20.52 3.04 29.47
N GLN A 87 -19.32 2.92 30.03
CA GLN A 87 -18.55 1.68 29.99
C GLN A 87 -19.23 0.55 30.77
N GLN A 88 -19.84 0.84 31.92
CA GLN A 88 -20.62 -0.16 32.68
C GLN A 88 -21.85 -0.64 31.88
N CYS A 89 -22.56 0.29 31.24
CA CYS A 89 -23.66 -0.02 30.33
C CYS A 89 -23.21 -0.93 29.19
N LEU A 90 -22.12 -0.61 28.50
CA LEU A 90 -21.60 -1.44 27.39
C LEU A 90 -21.24 -2.86 27.85
N LEU A 91 -20.67 -3.03 29.06
CA LEU A 91 -20.40 -4.36 29.62
C LEU A 91 -21.70 -5.16 29.82
N GLN A 92 -22.70 -4.54 30.44
CA GLN A 92 -23.98 -5.19 30.71
C GLN A 92 -24.77 -5.49 29.41
N ILE A 93 -24.76 -4.58 28.44
CA ILE A 93 -25.35 -4.80 27.10
C ILE A 93 -24.68 -5.98 26.40
N GLY A 94 -23.35 -6.04 26.43
CA GLY A 94 -22.62 -7.15 25.84
C GLY A 94 -22.97 -8.50 26.49
N GLN A 95 -23.17 -8.52 27.81
CA GLN A 95 -23.63 -9.70 28.52
C GLN A 95 -25.06 -10.09 28.12
N GLU A 96 -26.00 -9.14 28.15
CA GLU A 96 -27.41 -9.37 27.75
C GLU A 96 -27.49 -9.94 26.32
N ALA A 97 -26.76 -9.34 25.38
CA ALA A 97 -26.72 -9.77 23.99
C ALA A 97 -26.22 -11.22 23.80
N ARG A 98 -25.34 -11.68 24.68
CA ARG A 98 -24.76 -13.04 24.60
C ARG A 98 -25.58 -14.08 25.36
N THR A 99 -26.28 -13.69 26.44
CA THR A 99 -27.11 -14.60 27.24
C THR A 99 -28.52 -14.78 26.70
N THR A 100 -29.08 -13.77 26.05
CA THR A 100 -30.48 -13.76 25.59
C THR A 100 -30.55 -14.25 24.14
N SER A 101 -31.22 -15.38 23.92
CA SER A 101 -31.47 -15.97 22.59
C SER A 101 -32.58 -15.27 21.81
N THR A 102 -33.37 -14.42 22.46
CA THR A 102 -34.43 -13.60 21.86
C THR A 102 -33.96 -12.16 21.62
N ASP A 103 -34.61 -11.44 20.71
CA ASP A 103 -34.40 -9.99 20.49
C ASP A 103 -34.93 -9.09 21.63
N ASP A 104 -35.34 -9.71 22.75
CA ASP A 104 -35.86 -9.03 23.93
C ASP A 104 -34.73 -8.46 24.80
N LEU A 105 -34.07 -7.45 24.24
CA LEU A 105 -32.97 -6.71 24.84
C LEU A 105 -33.48 -5.53 25.70
N LEU A 106 -34.26 -5.85 26.75
CA LEU A 106 -34.94 -4.85 27.57
C LEU A 106 -33.97 -3.86 28.22
N PHE A 107 -32.86 -4.33 28.77
CA PHE A 107 -31.87 -3.46 29.40
C PHE A 107 -31.18 -2.59 28.35
N SER A 108 -30.73 -3.18 27.25
CA SER A 108 -30.06 -2.45 26.17
C SER A 108 -30.97 -1.37 25.58
N ARG A 109 -32.24 -1.67 25.31
CA ARG A 109 -33.19 -0.70 24.76
C ARG A 109 -33.42 0.47 25.72
N LYS A 110 -33.61 0.19 27.00
CA LYS A 110 -33.77 1.22 28.04
C LYS A 110 -32.55 2.15 28.09
N VAL A 111 -31.36 1.57 28.17
CA VAL A 111 -30.10 2.34 28.26
C VAL A 111 -29.83 3.15 27.00
N ILE A 112 -30.09 2.60 25.81
CA ILE A 112 -29.96 3.33 24.54
C ILE A 112 -30.91 4.53 24.53
N MET A 113 -32.16 4.36 24.97
CA MET A 113 -33.11 5.49 25.06
C MET A 113 -32.63 6.56 26.05
N ASP A 114 -32.07 6.16 27.20
CA ASP A 114 -31.48 7.10 28.16
C ASP A 114 -30.29 7.87 27.56
N MET A 115 -29.42 7.20 26.80
CA MET A 115 -28.30 7.85 26.08
C MET A 115 -28.81 8.82 25.01
N GLN A 116 -29.83 8.43 24.24
CA GLN A 116 -30.46 9.29 23.23
C GLN A 116 -31.14 10.51 23.85
N GLU A 117 -31.76 10.37 25.03
CA GLU A 117 -32.34 11.47 25.80
C GLU A 117 -31.25 12.43 26.27
N ARG A 118 -30.16 11.93 26.86
CA ARG A 118 -29.03 12.76 27.30
C ARG A 118 -28.37 13.50 26.13
N ALA A 119 -28.22 12.85 24.98
CA ALA A 119 -27.75 13.49 23.76
C ALA A 119 -28.70 14.59 23.26
N ARG A 120 -30.02 14.46 23.51
CA ARG A 120 -31.00 15.49 23.16
C ARG A 120 -30.94 16.70 24.10
N GLN A 121 -30.77 16.44 25.39
CA GLN A 121 -30.76 17.46 26.44
C GLN A 121 -29.41 18.18 26.58
N GLY A 122 -28.34 17.61 26.01
CA GLY A 122 -27.01 18.21 26.05
C GLY A 122 -26.99 19.60 25.42
N LYS A 123 -26.57 20.62 26.20
CA LYS A 123 -26.44 21.99 25.70
C LYS A 123 -25.17 22.20 24.88
N GLU A 124 -24.09 21.50 25.26
CA GLU A 124 -22.78 21.61 24.62
C GLU A 124 -22.63 20.57 23.50
N PRO A 125 -22.09 20.95 22.32
CA PRO A 125 -21.84 20.01 21.23
C PRO A 125 -21.03 18.78 21.64
N GLY A 126 -19.97 18.95 22.45
CA GLY A 126 -19.14 17.84 22.92
C GLY A 126 -19.93 16.79 23.70
N LYS A 127 -20.78 17.21 24.64
CA LYS A 127 -21.65 16.29 25.41
C LYS A 127 -22.69 15.62 24.52
N ARG A 128 -23.25 16.33 23.53
CA ARG A 128 -24.19 15.73 22.57
C ARG A 128 -23.52 14.65 21.73
N SER A 129 -22.31 14.92 21.24
CA SER A 129 -21.49 13.96 20.49
C SER A 129 -21.13 12.74 21.34
N GLU A 130 -20.69 12.95 22.58
CA GLU A 130 -20.37 11.87 23.53
C GLU A 130 -21.57 10.93 23.76
N TRP A 131 -22.74 11.48 24.10
CA TRP A 131 -23.93 10.67 24.37
C TRP A 131 -24.51 10.02 23.11
N ALA A 132 -24.47 10.71 21.96
CA ALA A 132 -24.89 10.13 20.68
C ALA A 132 -23.96 8.98 20.27
N GLY A 133 -22.65 9.17 20.40
CA GLY A 133 -21.66 8.15 20.15
C GLY A 133 -21.79 6.95 21.08
N ALA A 134 -22.07 7.19 22.36
CA ALA A 134 -22.37 6.14 23.33
C ALA A 134 -23.60 5.30 22.93
N ALA A 135 -24.66 5.94 22.42
CA ALA A 135 -25.84 5.23 21.93
C ALA A 135 -25.51 4.34 20.72
N VAL A 136 -24.68 4.82 19.79
CA VAL A 136 -24.21 4.03 18.63
C VAL A 136 -23.34 2.86 19.08
N ASP A 137 -22.38 3.08 19.98
CA ASP A 137 -21.53 2.02 20.54
C ASP A 137 -22.37 0.96 21.26
N ALA A 138 -23.38 1.38 22.02
CA ALA A 138 -24.33 0.49 22.68
C ALA A 138 -25.10 -0.35 21.67
N ALA A 139 -25.61 0.27 20.60
CA ALA A 139 -26.32 -0.42 19.53
C ALA A 139 -25.44 -1.46 18.83
N ILE A 140 -24.18 -1.13 18.50
CA ILE A 140 -23.20 -2.08 17.94
C ILE A 140 -22.97 -3.24 18.91
N THR A 141 -22.83 -2.94 20.20
CA THR A 141 -22.58 -3.94 21.25
C THR A 141 -23.74 -4.93 21.42
N THR A 142 -24.97 -4.54 21.08
CA THR A 142 -26.11 -5.47 21.08
C THR A 142 -25.99 -6.58 20.04
N SER A 143 -25.14 -6.40 19.01
CA SER A 143 -25.07 -7.28 17.83
C SER A 143 -26.43 -7.52 17.15
N SER A 144 -27.37 -6.58 17.26
CA SER A 144 -28.67 -6.60 16.58
C SER A 144 -28.69 -5.53 15.49
N LEU A 145 -28.87 -5.97 14.23
CA LEU A 145 -28.98 -5.05 13.08
C LEU A 145 -30.17 -4.11 13.22
N ASP A 146 -31.29 -4.57 13.77
CA ASP A 146 -32.50 -3.75 13.93
C ASP A 146 -32.29 -2.63 14.96
N VAL A 147 -31.65 -2.95 16.09
CA VAL A 147 -31.30 -1.94 17.10
C VAL A 147 -30.31 -0.94 16.52
N TYR A 148 -29.27 -1.42 15.83
CA TYR A 148 -28.28 -0.56 15.18
C TYR A 148 -28.89 0.35 14.12
N GLN A 149 -29.71 -0.19 13.21
CA GLN A 149 -30.41 0.57 12.17
C GLN A 149 -31.31 1.66 12.79
N SER A 150 -32.06 1.33 13.83
CA SER A 150 -32.90 2.29 14.55
C SER A 150 -32.10 3.45 15.14
N VAL A 151 -30.98 3.14 15.81
CA VAL A 151 -30.11 4.16 16.41
C VAL A 151 -29.43 5.01 15.34
N VAL A 152 -28.90 4.40 14.29
CA VAL A 152 -28.30 5.13 13.14
C VAL A 152 -29.33 6.04 12.50
N HIS A 153 -30.55 5.57 12.26
CA HIS A 153 -31.62 6.42 11.72
C HIS A 153 -31.91 7.62 12.64
N TRP A 154 -31.96 7.41 13.94
CA TRP A 154 -32.13 8.49 14.93
C TRP A 154 -31.01 9.54 14.85
N THR A 155 -29.77 9.17 14.50
CA THR A 155 -28.66 10.12 14.40
C THR A 155 -28.86 11.19 13.31
N ARG A 156 -29.77 10.97 12.34
CA ARG A 156 -30.10 11.95 11.27
C ARG A 156 -30.44 13.34 11.80
N ARG A 157 -30.96 13.43 13.02
CA ARG A 157 -31.25 14.70 13.68
C ARG A 157 -30.04 15.61 13.87
N PHE A 158 -28.83 15.05 13.87
CA PHE A 158 -27.59 15.80 14.01
C PHE A 158 -26.99 16.20 12.67
N LEU A 159 -27.57 15.82 11.51
CA LEU A 159 -26.99 16.12 10.18
C LEU A 159 -26.57 17.58 10.00
N ARG A 160 -27.39 18.52 10.50
CA ARG A 160 -27.15 19.97 10.43
C ARG A 160 -26.27 20.51 11.55
N ASP A 161 -25.74 19.65 12.40
CA ASP A 161 -24.85 20.02 13.49
C ASP A 161 -23.38 19.75 13.09
N PRO A 162 -22.64 20.79 12.66
CA PRO A 162 -21.29 20.64 12.12
C PRO A 162 -20.25 20.28 13.19
N LEU A 163 -20.61 20.28 14.47
CA LEU A 163 -19.70 19.94 15.57
C LEU A 163 -19.97 18.55 16.15
N VAL A 164 -21.08 17.92 15.79
CA VAL A 164 -21.49 16.61 16.34
C VAL A 164 -21.47 15.54 15.26
N PHE A 165 -22.08 15.81 14.12
CA PHE A 165 -22.25 14.79 13.08
C PHE A 165 -20.96 14.31 12.43
N PRO A 166 -19.93 15.16 12.18
CA PRO A 166 -18.66 14.68 11.66
C PRO A 166 -18.02 13.56 12.48
N ASP A 167 -17.90 13.80 13.78
CA ASP A 167 -17.25 12.87 14.71
C ASP A 167 -18.11 11.61 14.87
N LEU A 168 -19.43 11.80 14.98
CA LEU A 168 -20.37 10.68 15.06
C LEU A 168 -20.32 9.79 13.81
N MET A 169 -20.26 10.39 12.62
CA MET A 169 -20.16 9.66 11.36
C MET A 169 -18.83 8.93 11.24
N ALA A 170 -17.72 9.64 11.40
CA ALA A 170 -16.38 9.11 11.15
C ALA A 170 -15.92 8.10 12.21
N ASP A 171 -16.23 8.35 13.49
CA ASP A 171 -15.65 7.58 14.60
C ASP A 171 -16.61 6.54 15.18
N LYS A 172 -17.91 6.61 14.84
CA LYS A 172 -18.94 5.70 15.39
C LYS A 172 -19.71 4.94 14.31
N ILE A 173 -20.36 5.65 13.38
CA ILE A 173 -21.21 5.02 12.34
C ILE A 173 -20.36 4.25 11.32
N LEU A 174 -19.23 4.82 10.90
CA LEU A 174 -18.27 4.22 9.98
C LEU A 174 -17.12 3.51 10.72
N ALA A 175 -17.32 3.16 11.98
CA ALA A 175 -16.30 2.48 12.78
C ALA A 175 -16.16 1.00 12.38
N PRO A 176 -14.97 0.38 12.60
CA PRO A 176 -14.74 -1.05 12.34
C PRO A 176 -15.75 -1.99 13.01
N GLY A 177 -16.21 -1.64 14.22
CA GLY A 177 -17.24 -2.42 14.92
C GLY A 177 -18.58 -2.46 14.17
N ALA A 178 -18.96 -1.35 13.53
CA ALA A 178 -20.15 -1.30 12.70
C ALA A 178 -19.96 -2.08 11.38
N ALA A 179 -18.77 -2.01 10.77
CA ALA A 179 -18.44 -2.78 9.57
C ALA A 179 -18.56 -4.28 9.84
N THR A 180 -18.03 -4.73 10.98
CA THR A 180 -18.12 -6.12 11.45
C THR A 180 -19.57 -6.58 11.63
N LEU A 181 -20.42 -5.73 12.22
CA LEU A 181 -21.86 -6.02 12.38
C LEU A 181 -22.58 -6.14 11.03
N ILE A 182 -22.32 -5.23 10.09
CA ILE A 182 -22.93 -5.20 8.75
C ILE A 182 -22.37 -6.29 7.82
N ALA A 183 -21.15 -6.77 8.07
CA ALA A 183 -20.61 -7.91 7.36
C ALA A 183 -21.46 -9.16 7.59
N GLY A 184 -22.00 -9.34 8.81
CA GLY A 184 -22.90 -10.44 9.15
C GLY A 184 -22.21 -11.79 9.34
N VAL A 185 -20.93 -11.78 9.70
CA VAL A 185 -20.07 -12.98 9.76
C VAL A 185 -19.49 -13.24 11.16
N ASP A 186 -19.08 -12.19 11.87
CA ASP A 186 -18.50 -12.29 13.23
C ASP A 186 -19.59 -12.18 14.32
N ILE A 187 -20.63 -13.00 14.21
CA ILE A 187 -21.79 -12.95 15.12
C ILE A 187 -21.52 -13.84 16.34
N ALA A 188 -21.97 -13.40 17.53
CA ALA A 188 -21.88 -14.19 18.75
C ALA A 188 -22.52 -15.59 18.56
N PRO A 189 -21.93 -16.67 19.13
CA PRO A 189 -22.41 -18.04 18.92
C PRO A 189 -23.90 -18.26 19.21
N SER A 190 -24.45 -17.56 20.21
CA SER A 190 -25.88 -17.64 20.57
C SER A 190 -26.83 -17.08 19.50
N ARG A 191 -26.30 -16.30 18.56
CA ARG A 191 -27.05 -15.65 17.46
C ARG A 191 -26.50 -16.02 16.09
N ALA A 192 -25.53 -16.93 16.03
CA ALA A 192 -24.99 -17.39 14.78
C ALA A 192 -26.10 -18.05 13.95
N PRO A 193 -26.18 -17.77 12.63
CA PRO A 193 -27.17 -18.40 11.78
C PRO A 193 -26.96 -19.91 11.79
N MET A 194 -28.04 -20.67 11.98
CA MET A 194 -28.03 -22.15 12.00
C MET A 194 -28.45 -22.75 10.65
N SER A 195 -28.89 -21.92 9.71
CA SER A 195 -29.28 -22.34 8.36
C SER A 195 -28.94 -21.27 7.33
N LEU A 196 -28.84 -21.68 6.07
CA LEU A 196 -28.60 -20.78 4.95
C LEU A 196 -29.72 -19.72 4.79
N SER A 197 -30.97 -20.07 5.09
CA SER A 197 -32.10 -19.12 5.06
C SER A 197 -31.96 -18.03 6.11
N GLN A 198 -31.53 -18.38 7.34
CA GLN A 198 -31.27 -17.39 8.40
C GLN A 198 -30.10 -16.49 8.02
N LEU A 199 -29.02 -17.04 7.47
CA LEU A 199 -27.89 -16.24 6.97
C LEU A 199 -28.34 -15.30 5.84
N HIS A 200 -29.20 -15.77 4.94
CA HIS A 200 -29.74 -14.96 3.85
C HIS A 200 -30.53 -13.76 4.35
N HIS A 201 -31.47 -13.98 5.27
CA HIS A 201 -32.24 -12.91 5.89
C HIS A 201 -31.34 -11.90 6.62
N LEU A 202 -30.33 -12.40 7.33
CA LEU A 202 -29.37 -11.56 8.03
C LEU A 202 -28.59 -10.66 7.06
N VAL A 203 -28.06 -11.22 5.97
CA VAL A 203 -27.28 -10.46 4.98
C VAL A 203 -28.16 -9.48 4.21
N GLN A 204 -29.42 -9.84 3.91
CA GLN A 204 -30.39 -8.90 3.33
C GLN A 204 -30.63 -7.71 4.26
N ASN A 205 -30.86 -7.95 5.56
CA ASN A 205 -31.04 -6.88 6.53
C ASN A 205 -29.77 -6.03 6.70
N ALA A 206 -28.60 -6.65 6.62
CA ALA A 206 -27.33 -5.94 6.65
C ALA A 206 -27.15 -5.04 5.42
N ASN A 207 -27.48 -5.52 4.21
CA ASN A 207 -27.43 -4.71 2.98
C ASN A 207 -28.43 -3.53 3.05
N LYS A 208 -29.64 -3.74 3.58
CA LYS A 208 -30.60 -2.65 3.83
C LYS A 208 -30.04 -1.61 4.81
N THR A 209 -29.39 -2.07 5.88
CA THR A 209 -28.74 -1.19 6.86
C THR A 209 -27.62 -0.38 6.21
N LEU A 210 -26.80 -1.01 5.36
CA LEU A 210 -25.75 -0.33 4.60
C LEU A 210 -26.35 0.74 3.67
N ASN A 211 -27.39 0.42 2.91
CA ASN A 211 -28.07 1.40 2.04
C ASN A 211 -28.58 2.62 2.85
N ASN A 212 -29.19 2.39 4.01
CA ASN A 212 -29.63 3.49 4.88
C ASN A 212 -28.46 4.37 5.34
N ILE A 213 -27.30 3.78 5.65
CA ILE A 213 -26.09 4.54 6.00
C ILE A 213 -25.62 5.36 4.80
N LEU A 214 -25.58 4.76 3.61
CA LEU A 214 -25.16 5.46 2.38
C LEU A 214 -26.11 6.63 2.04
N GLU A 215 -27.42 6.46 2.22
CA GLU A 215 -28.39 7.55 2.10
C GLU A 215 -28.13 8.68 3.08
N ILE A 216 -27.85 8.35 4.35
CA ILE A 216 -27.50 9.33 5.38
C ILE A 216 -26.22 10.07 5.01
N ILE A 217 -25.23 9.37 4.47
CA ILE A 217 -23.98 9.96 3.98
C ILE A 217 -24.30 10.92 2.85
N ILE A 218 -25.02 10.50 1.81
CA ILE A 218 -25.42 11.35 0.68
C ILE A 218 -26.12 12.63 1.16
N LEU A 219 -27.01 12.53 2.15
CA LEU A 219 -27.66 13.68 2.77
C LEU A 219 -26.65 14.59 3.48
N ALA A 220 -25.71 14.02 4.22
CA ALA A 220 -24.65 14.77 4.89
C ALA A 220 -23.69 15.46 3.92
N LEU A 221 -23.44 14.87 2.74
CA LEU A 221 -22.56 15.48 1.72
C LEU A 221 -23.13 16.77 1.13
N ARG A 222 -24.44 17.00 1.28
CA ARG A 222 -25.10 18.25 0.87
C ARG A 222 -24.88 19.39 1.86
N GLU A 223 -24.38 19.10 3.06
CA GLU A 223 -24.05 20.11 4.07
C GLU A 223 -22.61 20.62 3.85
N PRO A 224 -22.30 21.89 4.19
CA PRO A 224 -21.01 22.54 3.88
C PRO A 224 -19.83 22.08 4.78
N GLN A 225 -19.70 20.77 5.05
CA GLN A 225 -18.74 20.18 6.00
C GLN A 225 -17.54 19.50 5.29
N ASN A 226 -16.52 19.11 6.07
CA ASN A 226 -15.24 18.60 5.56
C ASN A 226 -15.37 17.21 4.90
N SER A 227 -15.57 17.24 3.59
CA SER A 227 -15.99 16.12 2.75
C SER A 227 -15.03 14.94 2.64
N ARG A 228 -13.74 15.26 2.60
CA ARG A 228 -12.69 14.30 2.21
C ARG A 228 -12.46 13.23 3.26
N GLN A 229 -12.63 13.57 4.54
CA GLN A 229 -12.45 12.62 5.64
C GLN A 229 -13.50 11.50 5.61
N TYR A 230 -14.75 11.83 5.29
CA TYR A 230 -15.82 10.83 5.20
C TYR A 230 -15.59 9.84 4.06
N MET A 231 -15.12 10.31 2.90
CA MET A 231 -14.88 9.44 1.76
C MET A 231 -13.80 8.40 2.04
N ASN A 232 -12.71 8.81 2.70
CA ASN A 232 -11.66 7.89 3.11
C ASN A 232 -12.17 6.88 4.14
N ARG A 233 -12.94 7.34 5.14
CA ARG A 233 -13.54 6.46 6.15
C ARG A 233 -14.54 5.49 5.56
N LEU A 234 -15.42 5.95 4.67
CA LEU A 234 -16.39 5.12 3.98
C LEU A 234 -15.72 4.06 3.11
N ARG A 235 -14.66 4.43 2.38
CA ARG A 235 -13.87 3.47 1.60
C ARG A 235 -13.31 2.37 2.49
N SER A 236 -12.67 2.75 3.60
CA SER A 236 -12.18 1.76 4.58
C SER A 236 -13.30 0.89 5.14
N PHE A 237 -14.45 1.48 5.45
CA PHE A 237 -15.63 0.79 5.97
C PHE A 237 -16.19 -0.25 4.98
N LEU A 238 -16.35 0.12 3.70
CA LEU A 238 -16.81 -0.79 2.65
C LEU A 238 -15.80 -1.91 2.38
N CYS A 239 -14.51 -1.60 2.34
CA CYS A 239 -13.45 -2.60 2.24
C CYS A 239 -13.53 -3.60 3.41
N GLU A 240 -13.66 -3.12 4.65
CA GLU A 240 -13.75 -3.99 5.82
C GLU A 240 -14.98 -4.91 5.77
N ILE A 241 -16.14 -4.41 5.36
CA ILE A 241 -17.34 -5.24 5.16
C ILE A 241 -17.05 -6.38 4.17
N VAL A 242 -16.45 -6.06 3.00
CA VAL A 242 -16.14 -7.05 1.98
C VAL A 242 -15.08 -8.06 2.47
N GLU A 243 -14.01 -7.61 3.13
CA GLU A 243 -12.97 -8.48 3.68
C GLU A 243 -13.52 -9.45 4.74
N LYS A 244 -14.43 -8.97 5.59
CA LYS A 244 -15.12 -9.80 6.58
C LYS A 244 -16.03 -10.82 5.91
N ARG A 245 -16.74 -10.44 4.85
CA ARG A 245 -17.57 -11.37 4.07
C ARG A 245 -16.76 -12.43 3.33
N MET A 246 -15.60 -12.06 2.78
CA MET A 246 -14.62 -13.00 2.22
C MET A 246 -14.16 -14.00 3.29
N SER A 247 -13.81 -13.51 4.48
CA SER A 247 -13.46 -14.38 5.63
C SER A 247 -14.59 -15.32 6.04
N GLY A 248 -15.84 -14.86 5.90
CA GLY A 248 -17.05 -15.63 6.20
C GLY A 248 -17.30 -16.83 5.31
N LEU A 249 -16.74 -16.86 4.09
CA LEU A 249 -16.79 -18.03 3.23
C LEU A 249 -16.19 -19.23 3.95
N LYS A 250 -14.99 -19.08 4.52
CA LYS A 250 -14.27 -20.13 5.23
C LYS A 250 -14.96 -20.51 6.54
N GLN A 251 -15.54 -19.54 7.24
CA GLN A 251 -16.21 -19.77 8.51
C GLN A 251 -17.48 -20.63 8.35
N TYR A 252 -18.30 -20.35 7.33
CA TYR A 252 -19.59 -21.01 7.17
C TYR A 252 -19.58 -22.22 6.22
N GLN A 253 -18.52 -22.41 5.43
CA GLN A 253 -18.39 -23.51 4.46
C GLN A 253 -18.60 -24.90 5.08
N HIS A 254 -18.16 -25.11 6.32
CA HIS A 254 -18.32 -26.39 6.98
C HIS A 254 -19.67 -26.57 7.70
N GLN A 255 -20.47 -25.52 7.81
CA GLN A 255 -21.64 -25.49 8.70
C GLN A 255 -22.97 -25.26 7.96
N LEU A 256 -23.02 -24.38 6.96
CA LEU A 256 -24.30 -23.85 6.46
C LEU A 256 -24.58 -24.13 4.98
N GLY A 257 -23.56 -24.35 4.14
CA GLY A 257 -23.76 -24.54 2.70
C GLY A 257 -22.45 -24.68 1.95
N ASN A 258 -22.56 -24.90 0.63
CA ASN A 258 -21.39 -24.99 -0.22
C ASN A 258 -20.80 -23.59 -0.52
N GLU A 259 -19.55 -23.56 -0.99
CA GLU A 259 -18.80 -22.31 -1.18
C GLU A 259 -19.43 -21.38 -2.23
N ALA A 260 -20.07 -21.94 -3.27
CA ALA A 260 -20.73 -21.16 -4.32
C ALA A 260 -22.00 -20.45 -3.81
N GLU A 261 -22.83 -21.13 -3.04
CA GLU A 261 -24.02 -20.56 -2.41
C GLU A 261 -23.64 -19.45 -1.43
N LEU A 262 -22.62 -19.69 -0.61
CA LEU A 262 -22.10 -18.71 0.34
C LEU A 262 -21.49 -17.49 -0.37
N ALA A 263 -20.77 -17.68 -1.47
CA ALA A 263 -20.21 -16.59 -2.27
C ALA A 263 -21.30 -15.71 -2.91
N ASN A 264 -22.35 -16.33 -3.44
CA ASN A 264 -23.50 -15.58 -3.97
C ASN A 264 -24.21 -14.78 -2.87
N LEU A 265 -24.41 -15.40 -1.70
CA LEU A 265 -25.12 -14.78 -0.60
C LEU A 265 -24.30 -13.65 0.04
N LEU A 266 -23.03 -13.89 0.38
CA LEU A 266 -22.19 -12.93 1.10
C LEU A 266 -21.60 -11.86 0.17
N LEU A 267 -21.01 -12.26 -0.95
CA LEU A 267 -20.27 -11.34 -1.81
C LEU A 267 -21.16 -10.73 -2.89
N GLN A 268 -21.83 -11.55 -3.72
CA GLN A 268 -22.58 -11.00 -4.86
C GLN A 268 -23.76 -10.11 -4.43
N SER A 269 -24.33 -10.34 -3.25
CA SER A 269 -25.45 -9.53 -2.75
C SER A 269 -25.09 -8.07 -2.45
N ILE A 270 -23.81 -7.73 -2.24
CA ILE A 270 -23.38 -6.35 -1.96
C ILE A 270 -23.09 -5.55 -3.24
N THR A 271 -22.91 -6.23 -4.37
CA THR A 271 -22.50 -5.62 -5.64
C THR A 271 -23.41 -4.48 -6.07
N SER A 272 -24.73 -4.63 -5.96
CA SER A 272 -25.69 -3.58 -6.34
C SER A 272 -25.53 -2.34 -5.48
N THR A 273 -25.38 -2.50 -4.16
CA THR A 273 -25.16 -1.40 -3.22
C THR A 273 -23.87 -0.63 -3.55
N LEU A 274 -22.79 -1.35 -3.88
CA LEU A 274 -21.51 -0.72 -4.22
C LEU A 274 -21.62 0.09 -5.53
N LEU A 275 -22.25 -0.47 -6.56
CA LEU A 275 -22.43 0.19 -7.86
C LEU A 275 -23.38 1.38 -7.79
N GLU A 276 -24.47 1.28 -7.03
CA GLU A 276 -25.41 2.39 -6.83
C GLU A 276 -24.72 3.58 -6.17
N TYR A 277 -23.88 3.32 -5.16
CA TYR A 277 -23.10 4.38 -4.54
C TYR A 277 -22.08 5.00 -5.50
N GLU A 278 -21.33 4.18 -6.25
CA GLU A 278 -20.36 4.67 -7.23
C GLU A 278 -21.04 5.48 -8.34
N HIS A 279 -22.25 5.10 -8.76
CA HIS A 279 -23.05 5.87 -9.69
C HIS A 279 -23.41 7.24 -9.11
N VAL A 280 -24.00 7.31 -7.91
CA VAL A 280 -24.37 8.59 -7.27
C VAL A 280 -23.14 9.48 -7.02
N ALA A 281 -22.02 8.88 -6.61
CA ALA A 281 -20.76 9.60 -6.37
C ALA A 281 -20.17 10.26 -7.62
N ASN A 282 -20.50 9.75 -8.82
CA ASN A 282 -19.93 10.19 -10.08
C ASN A 282 -20.98 10.69 -11.10
N SER A 283 -22.27 10.78 -10.72
CA SER A 283 -23.35 11.22 -11.61
C SER A 283 -23.36 12.74 -11.89
N GLY A 284 -22.56 13.51 -11.12
CA GLY A 284 -22.56 14.97 -11.12
C GLY A 284 -23.62 15.62 -10.23
N GLU A 285 -24.38 14.82 -9.47
CA GLU A 285 -25.37 15.32 -8.51
C GLU A 285 -24.77 15.85 -7.20
N LEU A 286 -23.54 15.43 -6.90
CA LEU A 286 -22.77 15.86 -5.74
C LEU A 286 -21.74 16.93 -6.14
N PRO A 287 -21.32 17.81 -5.21
CA PRO A 287 -20.37 18.87 -5.53
C PRO A 287 -19.01 18.32 -6.02
N ASP A 288 -18.27 19.10 -6.82
CA ASP A 288 -17.05 18.62 -7.53
C ASP A 288 -15.94 18.10 -6.60
N ASN A 289 -15.89 18.55 -5.34
CA ASN A 289 -14.93 18.09 -4.34
C ASN A 289 -15.22 16.67 -3.79
N TRP A 290 -16.26 15.99 -4.31
CA TRP A 290 -16.70 14.67 -3.87
C TRP A 290 -16.52 13.55 -4.90
N VAL A 291 -16.12 13.87 -6.12
CA VAL A 291 -15.93 12.87 -7.18
C VAL A 291 -14.91 11.83 -6.71
N GLN A 292 -15.37 10.58 -6.59
CA GLN A 292 -14.56 9.49 -6.05
C GLN A 292 -13.38 9.12 -6.95
N GLY A 293 -13.47 9.49 -8.23
CA GLY A 293 -12.52 9.14 -9.26
C GLY A 293 -12.68 7.67 -9.69
N PRO A 294 -11.94 7.26 -10.74
CA PRO A 294 -12.00 5.91 -11.29
C PRO A 294 -11.56 4.81 -10.30
N GLU A 295 -10.87 5.16 -9.21
CA GLU A 295 -10.41 4.23 -8.18
C GLU A 295 -11.54 3.42 -7.53
N GLY A 296 -12.75 3.98 -7.45
CA GLY A 296 -13.94 3.30 -6.92
C GLY A 296 -13.95 3.08 -5.40
N VAL A 297 -15.00 2.38 -4.94
CA VAL A 297 -15.30 2.14 -3.52
C VAL A 297 -14.42 1.12 -2.84
N LEU A 298 -13.79 0.23 -3.61
CA LEU A 298 -12.94 -0.84 -3.08
C LEU A 298 -11.44 -0.63 -3.39
N ALA A 299 -11.00 0.59 -3.73
CA ALA A 299 -9.60 0.87 -4.05
C ALA A 299 -8.60 0.45 -2.96
N GLY A 300 -9.04 0.38 -1.70
CA GLY A 300 -8.23 -0.04 -0.55
C GLY A 300 -8.32 -1.53 -0.20
N LEU A 301 -9.08 -2.33 -0.96
CA LEU A 301 -9.35 -3.72 -0.63
C LEU A 301 -8.07 -4.57 -0.70
N GLY A 302 -7.68 -5.15 0.43
CA GLY A 302 -6.55 -6.06 0.50
C GLY A 302 -6.82 -7.35 -0.28
N CYS A 303 -5.84 -7.84 -1.03
CA CYS A 303 -5.92 -9.18 -1.61
C CYS A 303 -5.45 -10.20 -0.57
N PRO A 304 -6.26 -11.24 -0.27
CA PRO A 304 -5.84 -12.34 0.59
C PRO A 304 -4.55 -13.01 0.12
N ALA A 305 -3.88 -13.72 1.03
CA ALA A 305 -2.64 -14.42 0.72
C ALA A 305 -2.82 -15.41 -0.46
N GLN A 306 -3.90 -16.18 -0.38
CA GLN A 306 -4.41 -17.10 -1.38
C GLN A 306 -5.93 -16.88 -1.44
N PRO A 307 -6.43 -16.05 -2.37
CA PRO A 307 -7.85 -15.88 -2.54
C PRO A 307 -8.47 -17.14 -3.15
N THR A 308 -9.72 -17.42 -2.81
CA THR A 308 -10.46 -18.52 -3.42
C THR A 308 -10.93 -18.15 -4.83
N GLU A 309 -11.23 -19.14 -5.66
CA GLU A 309 -11.76 -18.90 -7.00
C GLU A 309 -13.03 -18.05 -6.96
N PHE A 310 -13.88 -18.22 -5.95
CA PHE A 310 -15.10 -17.42 -5.79
C PHE A 310 -14.84 -15.96 -5.42
N GLU A 311 -13.82 -15.68 -4.62
CA GLU A 311 -13.39 -14.31 -4.30
C GLU A 311 -12.87 -13.62 -5.58
N VAL A 312 -12.10 -14.34 -6.39
CA VAL A 312 -11.59 -13.87 -7.69
C VAL A 312 -12.75 -13.63 -8.67
N ALA A 313 -13.70 -14.58 -8.78
CA ALA A 313 -14.90 -14.45 -9.61
C ALA A 313 -15.75 -13.23 -9.23
N PHE A 314 -15.86 -12.94 -7.92
CA PHE A 314 -16.55 -11.76 -7.43
C PHE A 314 -15.89 -10.47 -7.90
N THR A 315 -14.56 -10.37 -7.76
CA THR A 315 -13.84 -9.19 -8.22
C THR A 315 -13.89 -9.00 -9.73
N ASP A 316 -13.92 -10.09 -10.52
CA ASP A 316 -14.06 -10.04 -11.99
C ASP A 316 -15.42 -9.49 -12.42
N LYS A 317 -16.51 -10.04 -11.84
CA LYS A 317 -17.87 -9.56 -12.11
C LYS A 317 -18.06 -8.11 -11.68
N LEU A 318 -17.51 -7.72 -10.53
CA LEU A 318 -17.56 -6.33 -10.08
C LEU A 318 -16.79 -5.42 -11.04
N ALA A 319 -15.62 -5.84 -11.52
CA ALA A 319 -14.83 -5.08 -12.49
C ALA A 319 -15.58 -4.87 -13.82
N GLU A 320 -16.25 -5.91 -14.33
CA GLU A 320 -17.08 -5.83 -15.54
C GLU A 320 -18.21 -4.80 -15.37
N ARG A 321 -19.00 -4.91 -14.30
CA ARG A 321 -20.11 -3.98 -14.03
C ARG A 321 -19.65 -2.55 -13.76
N ARG A 322 -18.48 -2.38 -13.12
CA ARG A 322 -17.88 -1.06 -12.93
C ARG A 322 -17.44 -0.46 -14.27
N ASP A 323 -16.83 -1.25 -15.15
CA ASP A 323 -16.46 -0.76 -16.49
C ASP A 323 -17.69 -0.31 -17.27
N GLU A 324 -18.78 -1.08 -17.26
CA GLU A 324 -20.06 -0.72 -17.89
C GLU A 324 -20.61 0.61 -17.33
N LEU A 325 -20.69 0.73 -16.00
CA LEU A 325 -21.12 1.96 -15.33
C LEU A 325 -20.27 3.17 -15.76
N TRP A 326 -18.95 3.02 -15.82
CA TRP A 326 -18.06 4.10 -16.24
C TRP A 326 -18.15 4.41 -17.73
N GLN A 327 -18.46 3.43 -18.58
CA GLN A 327 -18.79 3.71 -19.99
C GLN A 327 -20.00 4.65 -20.06
N GLU A 328 -21.06 4.38 -19.30
CA GLU A 328 -22.25 5.23 -19.25
C GLU A 328 -21.96 6.64 -18.72
N ILE A 329 -21.26 6.73 -17.59
CA ILE A 329 -20.88 8.03 -16.97
C ILE A 329 -20.06 8.86 -17.95
N ARG A 330 -19.05 8.24 -18.59
CA ARG A 330 -18.15 8.95 -19.52
C ARG A 330 -18.87 9.35 -20.81
N LEU A 331 -19.74 8.50 -21.35
CA LEU A 331 -20.56 8.85 -22.52
C LEU A 331 -21.51 10.01 -22.24
N LYS A 332 -22.13 10.04 -21.05
CA LYS A 332 -23.01 11.15 -20.63
C LYS A 332 -22.24 12.46 -20.50
N LYS A 333 -21.01 12.40 -19.99
CA LYS A 333 -20.17 13.59 -19.77
C LYS A 333 -19.49 14.09 -21.05
N ASN A 334 -19.02 13.17 -21.90
CA ASN A 334 -18.39 13.47 -23.17
C ASN A 334 -18.78 12.43 -24.24
N PRO A 335 -19.72 12.75 -25.14
CA PRO A 335 -20.14 11.85 -26.22
C PRO A 335 -19.00 11.43 -27.16
N ALA A 336 -17.90 12.19 -27.27
CA ALA A 336 -16.76 11.82 -28.11
C ALA A 336 -16.09 10.50 -27.67
N VAL A 337 -16.33 10.04 -26.43
CA VAL A 337 -15.84 8.76 -25.90
C VAL A 337 -16.32 7.57 -26.75
N SER A 338 -17.49 7.65 -27.39
CA SER A 338 -17.99 6.57 -28.27
C SER A 338 -17.12 6.35 -29.50
N HIS A 339 -16.43 7.40 -29.96
CA HIS A 339 -15.59 7.43 -31.15
C HIS A 339 -14.11 7.19 -30.87
N LEU A 340 -13.75 6.88 -29.62
CA LEU A 340 -12.38 6.48 -29.29
C LEU A 340 -11.98 5.26 -30.12
N GLY A 341 -10.79 5.32 -30.72
CA GLY A 341 -10.23 4.26 -31.54
C GLY A 341 -9.99 2.97 -30.77
N GLN A 342 -9.69 1.90 -31.50
CA GLN A 342 -9.35 0.61 -30.90
C GLN A 342 -8.19 0.76 -29.89
N GLY A 343 -8.29 0.08 -28.75
CA GLY A 343 -7.28 0.09 -27.70
C GLY A 343 -7.41 1.22 -26.65
N TRP A 344 -8.24 2.23 -26.90
CA TRP A 344 -8.55 3.25 -25.89
C TRP A 344 -9.68 2.76 -24.97
N PRO A 345 -9.54 2.90 -23.63
CA PRO A 345 -10.58 2.46 -22.71
C PRO A 345 -11.80 3.37 -22.85
N LYS A 346 -12.98 2.77 -23.12
CA LYS A 346 -14.26 3.48 -23.14
C LYS A 346 -14.85 3.65 -21.74
N GLY A 347 -14.63 2.67 -20.87
CA GLY A 347 -15.02 2.70 -19.45
C GLY A 347 -13.85 3.00 -18.54
N LEU A 348 -13.51 2.04 -17.68
CA LEU A 348 -12.36 2.10 -16.80
C LEU A 348 -11.09 1.59 -17.48
N PRO A 349 -9.95 2.26 -17.24
CA PRO A 349 -8.64 1.68 -17.45
C PRO A 349 -8.39 0.44 -16.58
N ILE A 350 -7.56 -0.47 -17.07
CA ILE A 350 -7.25 -1.73 -16.37
C ILE A 350 -6.72 -1.56 -14.94
N GLN A 351 -5.98 -0.48 -14.66
CA GLN A 351 -5.43 -0.21 -13.32
C GLN A 351 -6.50 0.17 -12.28
N TYR A 352 -7.72 0.47 -12.75
CA TYR A 352 -8.85 0.85 -11.92
C TYR A 352 -9.96 -0.22 -11.89
N LEU A 353 -9.85 -1.27 -12.71
CA LEU A 353 -10.78 -2.41 -12.69
C LEU A 353 -10.69 -3.19 -11.38
N LEU A 354 -9.48 -3.31 -10.83
CA LEU A 354 -9.20 -4.03 -9.58
C LEU A 354 -8.41 -3.17 -8.59
N PRO A 355 -8.49 -3.46 -7.27
CA PRO A 355 -7.84 -2.64 -6.24
C PRO A 355 -6.31 -2.56 -6.37
N ASN A 356 -5.65 -3.61 -6.86
CA ASN A 356 -4.19 -3.67 -7.00
C ASN A 356 -3.76 -4.78 -7.98
N THR A 357 -2.48 -4.78 -8.33
CA THR A 357 -1.88 -5.76 -9.27
C THR A 357 -1.92 -7.20 -8.76
N ARG A 358 -2.06 -7.43 -7.45
CA ARG A 358 -2.14 -8.79 -6.89
C ARG A 358 -3.49 -9.45 -7.20
N TRP A 359 -4.58 -8.69 -7.18
CA TRP A 359 -5.87 -9.18 -7.68
C TRP A 359 -5.79 -9.51 -9.18
N ALA A 360 -5.17 -8.64 -9.96
CA ALA A 360 -5.00 -8.86 -11.40
C ALA A 360 -4.14 -10.10 -11.71
N TYR A 361 -3.12 -10.38 -10.89
CA TYR A 361 -2.35 -11.62 -10.95
C TYR A 361 -3.24 -12.86 -10.80
N PHE A 362 -4.11 -12.88 -9.78
CA PHE A 362 -5.00 -14.02 -9.56
C PHE A 362 -6.07 -14.14 -10.66
N ALA A 363 -6.54 -13.03 -11.22
CA ALA A 363 -7.41 -13.06 -12.40
C ALA A 363 -6.71 -13.70 -13.62
N LEU A 364 -5.42 -13.39 -13.84
CA LEU A 364 -4.62 -14.02 -14.89
C LEU A 364 -4.31 -15.50 -14.61
N LYS A 365 -4.20 -15.88 -13.34
CA LYS A 365 -3.97 -17.28 -12.92
C LYS A 365 -5.22 -18.13 -13.08
N TYR A 366 -6.38 -17.59 -12.72
CA TYR A 366 -7.68 -18.27 -12.76
C TYR A 366 -8.55 -17.73 -13.90
N LYS A 367 -8.05 -17.80 -15.14
CA LYS A 367 -8.72 -17.20 -16.30
C LYS A 367 -10.13 -17.71 -16.56
N ASP A 368 -10.38 -18.98 -16.26
CA ASP A 368 -11.71 -19.58 -16.43
C ASP A 368 -12.74 -18.96 -15.48
N VAL A 369 -12.27 -18.42 -14.35
CA VAL A 369 -13.09 -17.86 -13.28
C VAL A 369 -13.15 -16.33 -13.35
N ALA A 370 -12.09 -15.69 -13.86
CA ALA A 370 -12.02 -14.24 -14.09
C ALA A 370 -11.73 -13.89 -15.57
N PRO A 371 -12.63 -14.27 -16.50
CA PRO A 371 -12.40 -14.08 -17.93
C PRO A 371 -12.45 -12.61 -18.36
N TYR A 372 -13.13 -11.71 -17.63
CA TYR A 372 -13.24 -10.31 -18.03
C TYR A 372 -11.92 -9.56 -17.83
N VAL A 373 -11.44 -9.51 -16.59
CA VAL A 373 -10.18 -8.84 -16.24
C VAL A 373 -9.02 -9.53 -16.92
N GLY A 374 -8.98 -10.88 -16.92
CA GLY A 374 -7.94 -11.63 -17.59
C GLY A 374 -7.77 -11.16 -19.03
N ARG A 375 -8.84 -11.18 -19.83
CA ARG A 375 -8.80 -10.70 -21.22
C ARG A 375 -8.39 -9.23 -21.34
N ARG A 376 -8.90 -8.34 -20.48
CA ARG A 376 -8.56 -6.91 -20.52
C ARG A 376 -7.07 -6.68 -20.25
N VAL A 377 -6.50 -7.32 -19.24
CA VAL A 377 -5.06 -7.20 -18.93
C VAL A 377 -4.21 -7.77 -20.06
N GLU A 378 -4.57 -8.93 -20.62
CA GLU A 378 -3.84 -9.51 -21.75
C GLU A 378 -3.93 -8.64 -23.01
N SER A 379 -5.09 -8.05 -23.29
CA SER A 379 -5.28 -7.16 -24.45
C SER A 379 -4.43 -5.89 -24.38
N VAL A 380 -3.98 -5.48 -23.19
CA VAL A 380 -3.07 -4.35 -23.01
C VAL A 380 -1.62 -4.80 -23.01
N ALA A 381 -1.30 -5.89 -22.32
CA ALA A 381 0.05 -6.42 -22.24
C ALA A 381 0.55 -6.97 -23.58
N MET A 382 -0.29 -7.68 -24.32
CA MET A 382 0.05 -8.38 -25.57
C MET A 382 -0.56 -7.69 -26.80
N ALA A 383 -0.81 -6.38 -26.72
CA ALA A 383 -1.28 -5.62 -27.87
C ALA A 383 -0.19 -5.56 -28.95
N PRO A 384 -0.49 -5.89 -30.23
CA PRO A 384 0.46 -5.69 -31.32
C PRO A 384 0.94 -4.24 -31.38
N LEU A 385 2.23 -4.03 -31.63
CA LEU A 385 2.78 -2.68 -31.69
C LEU A 385 2.07 -1.82 -32.73
N SER A 386 1.71 -2.38 -33.89
CA SER A 386 0.93 -1.73 -34.95
C SER A 386 -0.34 -1.04 -34.43
N ASP A 387 -1.06 -1.69 -33.51
CA ASP A 387 -2.34 -1.21 -33.00
C ASP A 387 -2.15 -0.10 -31.95
N THR A 388 -1.00 -0.12 -31.27
CA THR A 388 -0.65 0.85 -30.22
C THR A 388 0.05 2.10 -30.73
N LEU A 389 0.56 2.10 -31.95
CA LEU A 389 1.21 3.25 -32.58
C LEU A 389 0.20 4.21 -33.25
N THR A 390 -1.09 4.03 -32.97
CA THR A 390 -2.14 4.97 -33.34
C THR A 390 -1.95 6.31 -32.64
N SER A 391 -2.15 7.41 -33.37
CA SER A 391 -2.01 8.77 -32.83
C SER A 391 -3.04 9.06 -31.75
N LYS A 392 -2.67 9.91 -30.78
CA LYS A 392 -3.59 10.44 -29.77
C LYS A 392 -4.85 11.04 -30.44
N PRO A 393 -6.07 10.70 -29.99
CA PRO A 393 -7.29 11.32 -30.49
C PRO A 393 -7.38 12.79 -30.03
N ASP A 394 -7.95 13.65 -30.88
CA ASP A 394 -8.06 15.10 -30.64
C ASP A 394 -9.27 15.44 -29.75
N VAL A 395 -9.33 14.83 -28.56
CA VAL A 395 -10.40 15.00 -27.58
C VAL A 395 -9.90 15.88 -26.43
N ALA A 396 -10.77 16.76 -25.90
CA ALA A 396 -10.41 17.71 -24.85
C ALA A 396 -9.86 17.03 -23.58
N SER A 397 -8.70 17.52 -23.11
CA SER A 397 -7.73 16.81 -22.26
C SER A 397 -8.09 16.59 -20.79
N THR A 398 -9.29 16.93 -20.32
CA THR A 398 -9.56 16.99 -18.87
C THR A 398 -10.01 15.68 -18.22
N GLU A 399 -10.34 14.64 -19.01
CA GLU A 399 -10.87 13.34 -18.51
C GLU A 399 -10.30 12.13 -19.24
N GLU A 400 -9.10 12.30 -19.75
CA GLU A 400 -8.45 11.38 -20.65
C GLU A 400 -7.87 10.20 -19.83
N LEU A 401 -8.65 9.12 -19.75
CA LEU A 401 -8.29 7.85 -19.12
C LEU A 401 -7.54 6.96 -20.12
N VAL A 402 -6.42 6.37 -19.69
CA VAL A 402 -5.61 5.43 -20.49
C VAL A 402 -5.21 4.21 -19.68
N ASP A 403 -5.17 3.04 -20.31
CA ASP A 403 -4.67 1.81 -19.70
C ASP A 403 -3.18 1.93 -19.35
N SER A 404 -2.76 1.42 -18.19
CA SER A 404 -1.34 1.42 -17.81
C SER A 404 -0.64 0.14 -18.26
N LEU A 405 0.32 0.25 -19.18
CA LEU A 405 1.17 -0.88 -19.58
C LEU A 405 2.01 -1.37 -18.40
N SER A 406 2.46 -0.45 -17.55
CA SER A 406 3.20 -0.79 -16.32
C SER A 406 2.35 -1.67 -15.40
N PHE A 407 1.06 -1.33 -15.21
CA PHE A 407 0.14 -2.15 -14.41
C PHE A 407 -0.08 -3.53 -15.04
N ALA A 408 -0.28 -3.61 -16.36
CA ALA A 408 -0.46 -4.88 -17.05
C ALA A 408 0.74 -5.80 -16.87
N ILE A 409 1.96 -5.31 -17.13
CA ILE A 409 3.22 -6.07 -16.94
C ILE A 409 3.39 -6.49 -15.48
N LYS A 410 3.16 -5.57 -14.53
CA LYS A 410 3.24 -5.87 -13.08
C LYS A 410 2.21 -6.91 -12.64
N SER A 411 1.10 -7.07 -13.34
CA SER A 411 0.08 -8.09 -13.02
C SER A 411 0.57 -9.51 -13.32
N TYR A 412 1.57 -9.69 -14.18
CA TYR A 412 2.25 -10.99 -14.38
C TYR A 412 3.26 -11.31 -13.28
N MET A 413 3.55 -10.36 -12.38
CA MET A 413 4.34 -10.64 -11.19
C MET A 413 3.47 -11.41 -10.20
N GLY A 414 3.67 -12.72 -10.15
CA GLY A 414 3.06 -13.54 -9.12
C GLY A 414 3.35 -13.04 -7.72
N GLY A 415 2.51 -13.38 -6.74
CA GLY A 415 2.80 -13.09 -5.33
C GLY A 415 4.09 -13.78 -4.85
N ASP A 416 4.42 -14.94 -5.42
CA ASP A 416 5.55 -15.77 -5.01
C ASP A 416 6.79 -15.59 -5.89
N ALA A 417 7.98 -15.58 -5.29
CA ALA A 417 9.25 -15.30 -5.96
C ALA A 417 9.60 -16.31 -7.07
N LYS A 418 9.06 -17.54 -6.98
CA LYS A 418 9.33 -18.64 -7.91
C LYS A 418 8.62 -18.48 -9.26
N GLU A 419 7.41 -17.92 -9.27
CA GLU A 419 6.61 -17.73 -10.50
C GLU A 419 6.89 -16.39 -11.20
N LYS A 420 7.50 -15.42 -10.49
CA LYS A 420 7.79 -14.07 -10.99
C LYS A 420 8.72 -14.06 -12.21
N LYS A 421 9.83 -14.79 -12.16
CA LYS A 421 10.89 -14.69 -13.17
C LYS A 421 10.50 -15.28 -14.54
N PRO A 422 9.98 -16.52 -14.65
CA PRO A 422 9.72 -17.13 -15.94
C PRO A 422 8.63 -16.41 -16.75
N ASN A 423 7.54 -15.99 -16.08
CA ASN A 423 6.43 -15.30 -16.73
C ASN A 423 6.85 -13.92 -17.27
N LEU A 424 7.63 -13.17 -16.48
CA LEU A 424 8.19 -11.90 -16.94
C LEU A 424 9.17 -12.12 -18.09
N ILE A 425 10.08 -13.08 -18.01
CA ILE A 425 11.03 -13.34 -19.12
C ILE A 425 10.27 -13.66 -20.41
N ARG A 426 9.21 -14.48 -20.37
CA ARG A 426 8.39 -14.78 -21.54
C ARG A 426 7.71 -13.54 -22.12
N LEU A 427 7.18 -12.66 -21.28
CA LEU A 427 6.57 -11.40 -21.70
C LEU A 427 7.59 -10.44 -22.31
N PHE A 428 8.80 -10.38 -21.76
CA PHE A 428 9.89 -9.56 -22.28
C PHE A 428 10.46 -10.12 -23.61
N LEU A 429 10.51 -11.44 -23.78
CA LEU A 429 10.83 -12.08 -25.06
C LEU A 429 9.79 -11.77 -26.13
N TYR A 430 8.50 -11.75 -25.77
CA TYR A 430 7.44 -11.31 -26.67
C TYR A 430 7.68 -9.87 -27.15
N TYR A 431 7.95 -8.92 -26.24
CA TYR A 431 8.25 -7.55 -26.65
C TYR A 431 9.51 -7.43 -27.51
N ASP A 432 10.59 -8.17 -27.21
CA ASP A 432 11.79 -8.19 -28.05
C ASP A 432 11.46 -8.67 -29.48
N SER A 433 10.63 -9.71 -29.61
CA SER A 433 10.19 -10.19 -30.92
C SER A 433 9.32 -9.17 -31.67
N GLU A 434 8.37 -8.53 -30.98
CA GLU A 434 7.50 -7.50 -31.58
C GLU A 434 8.30 -6.28 -32.04
N LEU A 435 9.24 -5.81 -31.22
CA LEU A 435 10.11 -4.67 -31.56
C LEU A 435 10.97 -4.99 -32.79
N LYS A 436 11.55 -6.19 -32.86
CA LYS A 436 12.34 -6.63 -34.02
C LYS A 436 11.51 -6.72 -35.29
N ASN A 437 10.33 -7.33 -35.21
CA ASN A 437 9.42 -7.44 -36.36
C ASN A 437 9.03 -6.06 -36.87
N TYR A 438 8.70 -5.14 -35.95
CA TYR A 438 8.33 -3.78 -36.33
C TYR A 438 9.49 -2.99 -36.93
N GLU A 439 10.70 -3.07 -36.37
CA GLU A 439 11.92 -2.44 -36.90
C GLU A 439 12.22 -2.89 -38.34
N THR A 440 11.94 -4.16 -38.66
CA THR A 440 12.14 -4.69 -40.01
C THR A 440 11.06 -4.27 -41.01
N GLU A 441 9.83 -4.04 -40.57
CA GLU A 441 8.68 -3.80 -41.45
C GLU A 441 8.32 -2.30 -41.61
N TYR A 442 8.56 -1.45 -40.61
CA TYR A 442 8.05 -0.07 -40.58
C TYR A 442 9.06 0.95 -40.01
N GLN A 443 9.58 1.84 -40.86
CA GLN A 443 10.57 2.85 -40.47
C GLN A 443 9.97 4.15 -39.87
N HIS A 444 8.64 4.32 -39.87
CA HIS A 444 8.00 5.61 -39.58
C HIS A 444 7.91 5.99 -38.09
N HIS A 445 8.27 5.09 -37.15
CA HIS A 445 8.18 5.33 -35.70
C HIS A 445 9.41 4.85 -34.89
N ILE A 446 10.60 4.81 -35.51
CA ILE A 446 11.84 4.30 -34.90
C ILE A 446 12.14 4.93 -33.51
N GLY A 447 11.96 6.24 -33.36
CA GLY A 447 12.16 6.93 -32.07
C GLY A 447 11.25 6.40 -30.94
N GLN A 448 10.00 6.03 -31.24
CA GLN A 448 9.08 5.44 -30.25
C GLN A 448 9.45 4.02 -29.88
N VAL A 449 9.91 3.22 -30.85
CA VAL A 449 10.39 1.86 -30.63
C VAL A 449 11.61 1.89 -29.68
N HIS A 450 12.57 2.78 -29.94
CA HIS A 450 13.73 2.97 -29.06
C HIS A 450 13.33 3.44 -27.66
N PHE A 451 12.37 4.36 -27.55
CA PHE A 451 11.83 4.80 -26.28
C PHE A 451 11.18 3.65 -25.50
N CYS A 452 10.34 2.85 -26.16
CA CYS A 452 9.70 1.66 -25.60
C CYS A 452 10.74 0.65 -25.10
N ARG A 453 11.77 0.36 -25.90
CA ARG A 453 12.88 -0.54 -25.54
C ARG A 453 13.57 -0.06 -24.26
N ARG A 454 13.94 1.22 -24.18
CA ARG A 454 14.58 1.82 -23.00
C ARG A 454 13.68 1.76 -21.76
N TRP A 455 12.40 2.08 -21.92
CA TRP A 455 11.43 2.04 -20.83
C TRP A 455 11.24 0.61 -20.30
N LEU A 456 11.11 -0.38 -21.18
CA LEU A 456 11.03 -1.79 -20.81
C LEU A 456 12.28 -2.23 -20.04
N CYS A 457 13.48 -1.86 -20.48
CA CYS A 457 14.73 -2.13 -19.76
C CYS A 457 14.73 -1.51 -18.34
N GLY A 458 14.27 -0.26 -18.21
CA GLY A 458 14.13 0.41 -16.91
C GLY A 458 13.11 -0.29 -16.00
N LEU A 459 11.99 -0.73 -16.57
CA LEU A 459 10.97 -1.48 -15.87
C LEU A 459 11.52 -2.82 -15.38
N ALA A 460 12.16 -3.63 -16.23
CA ALA A 460 12.78 -4.90 -15.84
C ALA A 460 13.76 -4.75 -14.67
N LYS A 461 14.62 -3.72 -14.69
CA LYS A 461 15.54 -3.41 -13.59
C LYS A 461 14.79 -3.10 -12.30
N THR A 462 13.73 -2.29 -12.37
CA THR A 462 12.89 -1.94 -11.22
C THR A 462 12.13 -3.14 -10.66
N LEU A 463 11.72 -4.08 -11.53
CA LEU A 463 11.03 -5.31 -11.13
C LEU A 463 12.00 -6.40 -10.60
N GLY A 464 13.31 -6.14 -10.59
CA GLY A 464 14.31 -7.08 -10.09
C GLY A 464 14.59 -8.26 -11.02
N VAL A 465 14.38 -8.09 -12.33
CA VAL A 465 14.65 -9.10 -13.37
C VAL A 465 15.64 -8.55 -14.40
N PRO A 466 16.91 -8.30 -14.02
CA PRO A 466 17.91 -7.74 -14.92
C PRO A 466 18.20 -8.65 -16.12
N GLU A 467 17.98 -9.97 -16.01
CA GLU A 467 18.13 -10.91 -17.12
C GLU A 467 17.13 -10.60 -18.25
N ALA A 468 15.92 -10.14 -17.92
CA ALA A 468 14.94 -9.71 -18.92
C ALA A 468 15.33 -8.38 -19.59
N ALA A 469 16.02 -7.49 -18.85
CA ALA A 469 16.58 -6.28 -19.45
C ALA A 469 17.66 -6.63 -20.48
N THR A 470 18.52 -7.63 -20.21
CA THR A 470 19.55 -8.06 -21.17
C THR A 470 18.99 -8.67 -22.46
N VAL A 471 17.78 -9.24 -22.41
CA VAL A 471 17.09 -9.77 -23.59
C VAL A 471 16.63 -8.64 -24.52
N ILE A 472 16.05 -7.58 -23.96
CA ILE A 472 15.48 -6.45 -24.73
C ILE A 472 16.56 -5.48 -25.22
N ASP A 473 17.59 -5.25 -24.41
CA ASP A 473 18.67 -4.30 -24.70
C ASP A 473 19.72 -4.86 -25.69
N GLY A 474 19.36 -5.91 -26.44
CA GLY A 474 20.27 -6.63 -27.35
C GLY A 474 21.19 -5.65 -28.05
N THR A 475 22.48 -5.66 -27.67
CA THR A 475 23.58 -4.79 -28.12
C THR A 475 23.73 -3.37 -27.52
N GLN A 476 23.39 -3.10 -26.26
CA GLN A 476 24.29 -2.22 -25.52
C GLN A 476 25.57 -2.98 -25.23
N VAL A 477 26.63 -2.70 -26.00
CA VAL A 477 28.00 -2.95 -25.56
C VAL A 477 28.06 -2.38 -24.14
N PRO A 478 28.25 -3.21 -23.10
CA PRO A 478 28.34 -2.72 -21.74
C PRO A 478 29.42 -1.65 -21.76
N THR A 479 29.07 -0.41 -21.39
CA THR A 479 29.96 0.75 -21.44
C THR A 479 31.28 0.35 -20.81
N ALA A 480 32.29 0.06 -21.64
CA ALA A 480 33.54 -0.44 -21.14
C ALA A 480 34.13 0.69 -20.31
N SER A 481 34.54 0.40 -19.08
CA SER A 481 35.26 1.40 -18.29
C SER A 481 36.51 1.79 -19.07
N ASN A 482 36.73 3.09 -19.23
CA ASN A 482 37.86 3.61 -20.00
C ASN A 482 39.18 3.12 -19.38
N SER A 483 39.82 2.12 -19.97
CA SER A 483 41.10 1.56 -19.50
C SER A 483 42.32 2.21 -20.14
N SER A 484 42.16 3.33 -20.87
CA SER A 484 43.25 4.03 -21.59
C SER A 484 44.47 4.41 -20.73
N PHE A 485 44.35 4.44 -19.40
CA PHE A 485 45.51 4.62 -18.51
C PHE A 485 46.52 3.46 -18.58
N LEU A 486 46.10 2.28 -19.05
CA LEU A 486 46.98 1.11 -19.25
C LEU A 486 47.77 1.18 -20.56
N ASP A 487 47.29 1.94 -21.54
CA ASP A 487 47.91 2.11 -22.86
C ASP A 487 48.91 3.28 -22.90
N GLN A 488 49.11 3.96 -21.77
CA GLN A 488 50.04 5.08 -21.69
C GLN A 488 51.50 4.63 -21.70
N ASP A 489 52.34 5.44 -22.36
CA ASP A 489 53.79 5.27 -22.33
C ASP A 489 54.34 5.48 -20.91
N MET A 490 54.78 4.38 -20.28
CA MET A 490 55.26 4.32 -18.91
C MET A 490 56.57 5.09 -18.68
N GLY A 491 57.20 5.61 -19.74
CA GLY A 491 58.38 6.49 -19.67
C GLY A 491 58.07 7.98 -19.50
N SER A 492 56.80 8.39 -19.62
CA SER A 492 56.42 9.80 -19.46
C SER A 492 56.26 10.17 -17.98
N ASN A 493 56.89 11.26 -17.56
CA ASN A 493 56.72 11.85 -16.23
C ASN A 493 55.56 12.85 -16.16
N ASP A 494 54.76 12.98 -17.22
CA ASP A 494 53.66 13.94 -17.28
C ASP A 494 52.42 13.44 -16.52
N ALA A 495 51.71 14.36 -15.85
CA ALA A 495 50.49 14.05 -15.13
C ALA A 495 49.38 13.64 -16.10
N PHE A 496 48.89 12.41 -16.00
CA PHE A 496 47.74 11.97 -16.78
C PHE A 496 46.43 12.29 -16.07
N VAL A 497 45.58 13.10 -16.71
CA VAL A 497 44.23 13.35 -16.23
C VAL A 497 43.30 12.33 -16.87
N TRP A 498 42.85 11.37 -16.07
CA TRP A 498 42.03 10.25 -16.53
C TRP A 498 40.56 10.49 -16.25
N ASP A 499 39.71 10.25 -17.25
CA ASP A 499 38.27 10.15 -17.05
C ASP A 499 37.78 8.70 -17.16
N PRO A 500 37.29 8.12 -16.05
CA PRO A 500 36.72 6.78 -16.04
C PRO A 500 35.45 6.60 -16.91
N GLN A 501 34.80 7.69 -17.37
CA GLN A 501 33.51 7.64 -18.05
C GLN A 501 33.55 7.48 -19.59
N ILE A 502 34.68 7.63 -20.28
CA ILE A 502 34.66 7.87 -21.75
C ILE A 502 35.30 6.79 -22.61
N GLU A 503 34.49 6.19 -23.49
CA GLU A 503 34.88 5.80 -24.86
C GLU A 503 33.78 6.13 -25.91
N HIS A 504 32.73 6.90 -25.57
CA HIS A 504 31.73 7.33 -26.54
C HIS A 504 31.87 8.83 -26.87
N TYR A 505 32.02 9.10 -28.17
CA TYR A 505 31.85 10.43 -28.75
C TYR A 505 30.55 11.04 -28.20
N GLU A 506 30.68 12.20 -27.56
CA GLU A 506 29.57 13.09 -27.26
C GLU A 506 28.90 13.45 -28.60
N LYS A 507 27.90 12.67 -29.03
CA LYS A 507 26.84 13.26 -29.83
C LYS A 507 26.08 14.15 -28.85
N GLU A 508 26.16 15.45 -29.06
CA GLU A 508 25.24 16.42 -28.45
C GLU A 508 23.84 15.79 -28.45
N GLY A 509 23.21 15.72 -27.28
CA GLY A 509 21.93 15.04 -27.11
C GLY A 509 20.84 15.70 -27.93
N GLU A 510 20.73 15.31 -29.20
CA GLU A 510 19.62 15.66 -30.06
C GLU A 510 18.36 15.13 -29.38
N SER A 511 17.59 16.08 -28.86
CA SER A 511 16.30 15.78 -28.26
C SER A 511 15.36 15.42 -29.40
N GLU A 512 14.92 14.16 -29.44
CA GLU A 512 14.08 13.66 -30.51
C GLU A 512 12.61 13.97 -30.17
N GLU A 513 11.93 14.71 -31.04
CA GLU A 513 10.47 14.88 -30.94
C GLU A 513 9.78 13.63 -31.47
N ILE A 514 9.10 12.90 -30.60
CA ILE A 514 8.22 11.80 -31.01
C ILE A 514 6.77 12.24 -31.01
N ILE A 515 6.00 11.72 -31.96
CA ILE A 515 4.53 11.86 -31.96
C ILE A 515 3.96 11.12 -30.75
N VAL A 516 2.91 11.64 -30.12
CA VAL A 516 2.21 10.97 -29.03
C VAL A 516 1.28 9.89 -29.58
N THR A 517 1.52 8.65 -29.20
CA THR A 517 0.71 7.48 -29.56
C THR A 517 0.06 6.84 -28.35
N LEU A 518 -0.87 5.91 -28.59
CA LEU A 518 -1.47 5.10 -27.53
C LEU A 518 -0.40 4.36 -26.72
N LEU A 519 0.65 3.81 -27.36
CA LEU A 519 1.77 3.15 -26.70
C LEU A 519 2.45 4.07 -25.68
N TYR A 520 2.81 5.29 -26.11
CA TYR A 520 3.41 6.30 -25.24
C TYR A 520 2.50 6.59 -24.03
N CYS A 521 1.21 6.82 -24.28
CA CYS A 521 0.26 7.13 -23.22
C CYS A 521 0.11 5.98 -22.22
N ARG A 522 0.14 4.72 -22.69
CA ARG A 522 0.07 3.53 -21.83
C ARG A 522 1.33 3.34 -20.99
N MET A 523 2.50 3.66 -21.52
CA MET A 523 3.78 3.57 -20.81
C MET A 523 3.87 4.60 -19.68
N GLU A 524 3.50 5.85 -19.95
CA GLU A 524 3.50 6.94 -18.99
C GLU A 524 2.26 6.94 -18.08
N SER A 525 1.25 6.12 -18.40
CA SER A 525 -0.04 6.05 -17.69
C SER A 525 -0.76 7.40 -17.63
N GLY A 526 -0.61 8.20 -18.69
CA GLY A 526 -1.20 9.53 -18.81
C GLY A 526 -1.16 10.03 -20.24
N ILE A 527 -2.01 10.99 -20.56
CA ILE A 527 -2.12 11.54 -21.92
C ILE A 527 -1.58 12.98 -21.92
N PRO A 528 -0.48 13.25 -22.65
CA PRO A 528 0.08 14.60 -22.78
C PRO A 528 -0.90 15.58 -23.44
N ARG A 529 -0.75 16.87 -23.10
CA ARG A 529 -1.53 17.95 -23.74
C ARG A 529 -1.14 18.18 -25.20
N GLY A 530 0.12 17.96 -25.56
CA GLY A 530 0.63 18.13 -26.92
C GLY A 530 0.57 16.85 -27.74
N ASN A 531 0.54 16.97 -29.06
CA ASN A 531 0.60 15.84 -30.01
C ASN A 531 2.03 15.32 -30.24
N LYS A 532 3.02 16.02 -29.70
CA LYS A 532 4.42 15.63 -29.70
C LYS A 532 4.99 15.76 -28.31
N VAL A 533 5.94 14.90 -27.98
CA VAL A 533 6.73 15.00 -26.76
C VAL A 533 8.20 14.94 -27.13
N THR A 534 8.97 15.85 -26.55
CA THR A 534 10.42 15.81 -26.60
C THR A 534 10.89 14.70 -25.68
N VAL A 535 11.28 13.58 -26.27
CA VAL A 535 11.97 12.53 -25.53
C VAL A 535 13.43 12.90 -25.58
N SER A 536 13.96 13.33 -24.43
CA SER A 536 15.41 13.36 -24.27
C SER A 536 15.90 11.94 -24.59
N GLN A 537 16.75 11.80 -25.60
CA GLN A 537 17.66 10.66 -25.66
C GLN A 537 18.48 10.79 -24.39
N GLY A 538 17.96 10.21 -23.31
CA GLY A 538 18.48 10.47 -21.98
C GLY A 538 19.96 10.24 -22.07
N ASN A 539 20.75 11.29 -21.78
CA ASN A 539 22.17 11.17 -21.49
C ASN A 539 22.28 9.85 -20.76
N ALA A 540 22.88 8.84 -21.40
CA ALA A 540 22.99 7.49 -20.85
C ALA A 540 23.35 7.70 -19.40
N ASN A 541 22.39 7.48 -18.49
CA ASN A 541 22.31 8.17 -17.20
C ASN A 541 23.74 8.24 -16.66
N ASN A 542 24.40 9.41 -16.83
CA ASN A 542 25.87 9.53 -16.70
C ASN A 542 26.12 9.54 -15.20
N ASN A 543 25.69 8.47 -14.55
CA ASN A 543 25.81 8.23 -13.16
C ASN A 543 27.29 7.96 -13.03
N PRO A 544 28.06 8.91 -12.47
CA PRO A 544 29.50 8.74 -12.32
C PRO A 544 29.84 7.49 -11.51
N LEU A 545 28.86 6.96 -10.76
CA LEU A 545 28.98 5.77 -9.95
C LEU A 545 28.84 4.46 -10.74
N GLN A 546 28.56 4.51 -12.04
CA GLN A 546 28.36 3.30 -12.85
C GLN A 546 29.59 2.40 -12.84
N ILE A 547 30.80 2.97 -12.90
CA ILE A 547 32.06 2.23 -12.73
C ILE A 547 32.13 1.50 -11.38
N TRP A 548 31.55 2.05 -10.31
CA TRP A 548 31.52 1.44 -8.98
C TRP A 548 30.34 0.48 -8.75
N SER A 549 29.43 0.36 -9.71
CA SER A 549 28.25 -0.49 -9.63
C SER A 549 28.43 -1.87 -10.27
N LEU A 550 29.57 -2.11 -10.94
CA LEU A 550 29.88 -3.35 -11.64
C LEU A 550 29.90 -4.56 -10.67
N ASP A 551 29.07 -5.56 -10.95
CA ASP A 551 29.08 -6.84 -10.23
C ASP A 551 30.14 -7.79 -10.82
N ARG A 552 30.65 -8.71 -10.00
CA ARG A 552 31.67 -9.70 -10.39
C ARG A 552 31.19 -10.62 -11.52
N LYS A 553 29.87 -10.85 -11.61
CA LYS A 553 29.22 -11.59 -12.72
C LYS A 553 29.05 -10.76 -13.99
N ALA A 554 28.95 -9.44 -13.86
CA ALA A 554 28.95 -8.54 -15.02
C ALA A 554 30.36 -8.43 -15.62
N LEU A 555 31.40 -8.44 -14.77
CA LEU A 555 32.80 -8.41 -15.19
C LEU A 555 33.22 -9.60 -16.08
N SER A 556 32.58 -10.76 -15.95
CA SER A 556 32.84 -11.92 -16.82
C SER A 556 32.16 -11.86 -18.19
N ALA A 557 31.32 -10.84 -18.46
CA ALA A 557 30.59 -10.68 -19.71
C ALA A 557 31.23 -9.65 -20.67
N PHE A 558 32.36 -9.04 -20.30
CA PHE A 558 33.07 -8.07 -21.14
C PHE A 558 34.04 -8.77 -22.11
N GLU A 559 34.18 -8.21 -23.32
CA GLU A 559 35.17 -8.64 -24.32
C GLU A 559 36.61 -8.20 -23.97
N LYS A 560 36.79 -7.18 -23.11
CA LYS A 560 38.10 -6.79 -22.55
C LYS A 560 38.48 -7.73 -21.39
N PRO A 561 39.78 -8.03 -21.16
CA PRO A 561 40.17 -8.94 -20.09
C PRO A 561 39.72 -8.38 -18.74
N VAL A 562 39.01 -9.21 -17.96
CA VAL A 562 38.42 -8.95 -16.63
C VAL A 562 39.32 -8.13 -15.71
N LEU A 563 40.65 -8.29 -15.86
CA LEU A 563 41.69 -7.57 -15.13
C LEU A 563 41.66 -6.06 -15.38
N GLU A 564 41.50 -5.58 -16.60
CA GLU A 564 41.55 -4.13 -16.93
C GLU A 564 40.39 -3.36 -16.29
N CYS A 565 39.18 -3.91 -16.37
CA CYS A 565 38.00 -3.34 -15.72
C CYS A 565 38.16 -3.34 -14.20
N GLN A 566 38.80 -4.38 -13.65
CA GLN A 566 39.07 -4.47 -12.21
C GLN A 566 40.10 -3.42 -11.76
N GLU A 567 41.17 -3.19 -12.53
CA GLU A 567 42.15 -2.13 -12.27
C GLU A 567 41.50 -0.74 -12.34
N ALA A 568 40.65 -0.49 -13.33
CA ALA A 568 39.91 0.77 -13.47
C ALA A 568 39.00 1.05 -12.25
N VAL A 569 38.31 0.03 -11.74
CA VAL A 569 37.48 0.15 -10.52
C VAL A 569 38.35 0.45 -9.30
N ILE A 570 39.50 -0.22 -9.15
CA ILE A 570 40.42 -0.01 -8.02
C ILE A 570 40.96 1.42 -8.03
N ILE A 571 41.55 1.84 -9.15
CA ILE A 571 42.24 3.13 -9.23
C ILE A 571 41.27 4.31 -9.19
N SER A 572 40.09 4.21 -9.85
CA SER A 572 39.05 5.25 -9.75
C SER A 572 38.49 5.39 -8.33
N SER A 573 38.28 4.28 -7.62
CA SER A 573 37.79 4.30 -6.24
C SER A 573 38.82 4.92 -5.29
N VAL A 574 40.09 4.54 -5.43
CA VAL A 574 41.18 5.06 -4.59
C VAL A 574 41.39 6.56 -4.82
N LEU A 575 41.51 6.98 -6.09
CA LEU A 575 41.71 8.40 -6.42
C LEU A 575 40.51 9.24 -5.97
N TYR A 576 39.27 8.77 -6.18
CA TYR A 576 38.09 9.52 -5.75
C TYR A 576 38.01 9.66 -4.24
N LEU A 577 38.24 8.58 -3.48
CA LEU A 577 38.26 8.64 -2.02
C LEU A 577 39.34 9.60 -1.53
N ASN A 578 40.51 9.63 -2.17
CA ASN A 578 41.57 10.58 -1.85
C ASN A 578 41.17 12.04 -2.13
N THR A 579 40.31 12.31 -3.12
CA THR A 579 39.79 13.68 -3.36
C THR A 579 38.82 14.18 -2.29
N LEU A 580 38.28 13.30 -1.43
CA LEU A 580 37.39 13.72 -0.34
C LEU A 580 38.16 14.35 0.84
N ASP A 581 39.44 14.00 0.98
CA ASP A 581 40.28 14.37 2.12
C ASP A 581 41.10 15.66 1.90
N GLY A 582 41.03 16.25 0.70
CA GLY A 582 41.71 17.52 0.38
C GLY A 582 43.24 17.45 0.28
N GLN A 583 43.87 16.32 0.63
CA GLN A 583 45.30 16.08 0.44
C GLN A 583 45.55 15.22 -0.80
N ASN A 584 46.14 15.82 -1.83
CA ASN A 584 46.51 15.14 -3.08
C ASN A 584 47.83 14.37 -2.92
N GLY A 585 47.85 13.31 -2.11
CA GLY A 585 49.03 12.45 -1.97
C GLY A 585 49.05 11.30 -2.98
N ILE A 586 47.92 10.62 -3.14
CA ILE A 586 47.84 9.37 -3.90
C ILE A 586 47.64 9.67 -5.38
N GLY A 587 48.45 9.02 -6.23
CA GLY A 587 48.48 9.29 -7.67
C GLY A 587 49.41 10.42 -8.07
N THR A 588 50.18 11.02 -7.15
CA THR A 588 51.18 12.07 -7.46
C THR A 588 52.55 11.55 -7.91
N ARG A 589 52.75 10.24 -7.82
CA ARG A 589 53.94 9.53 -8.27
C ARG A 589 53.52 8.21 -8.91
N PRO A 590 54.30 7.67 -9.86
CA PRO A 590 54.07 6.33 -10.36
C PRO A 590 54.05 5.30 -9.24
N PHE A 591 53.03 4.44 -9.23
CA PHE A 591 52.89 3.39 -8.22
C PHE A 591 53.36 2.03 -8.78
N PRO A 592 54.10 1.23 -7.99
CA PRO A 592 54.74 1.55 -6.71
C PRO A 592 56.02 2.39 -6.85
N ASN A 593 56.67 2.39 -8.02
CA ASN A 593 57.83 3.22 -8.35
C ASN A 593 58.05 3.29 -9.87
N ALA A 594 58.92 4.20 -10.33
CA ALA A 594 59.23 4.40 -11.73
C ALA A 594 59.90 3.20 -12.44
N ALA A 595 60.49 2.26 -11.68
CA ALA A 595 61.16 1.08 -12.23
C ALA A 595 60.20 -0.10 -12.49
N SER A 596 59.00 -0.10 -11.90
CA SER A 596 58.03 -1.21 -11.94
C SER A 596 56.59 -0.70 -11.90
N GLN A 597 56.28 0.26 -12.78
CA GLN A 597 55.02 1.00 -12.78
C GLN A 597 53.81 0.09 -13.06
N ARG A 598 52.81 0.15 -12.20
CA ARG A 598 51.46 -0.43 -12.38
C ARG A 598 50.41 0.64 -12.64
N TYR A 599 50.56 1.82 -12.03
CA TYR A 599 49.76 3.01 -12.32
C TYR A 599 50.66 4.21 -12.60
N PRO A 600 50.44 4.98 -13.68
CA PRO A 600 51.18 6.20 -13.95
C PRO A 600 50.91 7.32 -12.94
N PHE A 601 51.67 8.40 -13.03
CA PHE A 601 51.35 9.66 -12.37
C PHE A 601 49.99 10.14 -12.92
N MET A 602 48.92 10.02 -12.14
CA MET A 602 47.55 10.23 -12.64
C MET A 602 46.59 10.84 -11.62
N SER A 603 45.63 11.60 -12.13
CA SER A 603 44.53 12.19 -11.36
C SER A 603 43.19 11.98 -12.06
N LEU A 604 42.09 12.02 -11.31
CA LEU A 604 40.75 11.96 -11.90
C LEU A 604 40.39 13.30 -12.53
N HIS A 605 39.75 13.25 -13.68
CA HIS A 605 39.25 14.45 -14.34
C HIS A 605 38.22 15.19 -13.47
N ASP A 606 38.35 16.51 -13.36
CA ASP A 606 37.47 17.36 -12.55
C ASP A 606 35.97 17.19 -12.85
N ARG A 607 35.60 16.90 -14.11
CA ARG A 607 34.20 16.65 -14.49
C ARG A 607 33.64 15.41 -13.79
N PHE A 608 34.43 14.34 -13.70
CA PHE A 608 34.06 13.10 -13.01
C PHE A 608 33.90 13.35 -11.51
N VAL A 609 34.89 14.00 -10.88
CA VAL A 609 34.88 14.29 -9.45
C VAL A 609 33.70 15.20 -9.08
N THR A 610 33.45 16.23 -9.88
CA THR A 610 32.33 17.16 -9.68
C THR A 610 30.99 16.48 -9.87
N ALA A 611 30.84 15.63 -10.89
CA ALA A 611 29.63 14.83 -11.09
C ALA A 611 29.40 13.87 -9.92
N ALA A 612 30.43 13.16 -9.46
CA ALA A 612 30.34 12.21 -8.35
C ALA A 612 29.98 12.90 -7.03
N ARG A 613 30.54 14.08 -6.74
CA ARG A 613 30.21 14.86 -5.54
C ARG A 613 28.76 15.33 -5.49
N LYS A 614 28.09 15.51 -6.63
CA LYS A 614 26.65 15.81 -6.69
C LYS A 614 25.78 14.66 -6.19
N VAL A 615 26.31 13.44 -6.09
CA VAL A 615 25.59 12.25 -5.64
C VAL A 615 25.94 11.93 -4.18
N SER A 616 24.96 12.05 -3.28
CA SER A 616 25.17 11.96 -1.82
C SER A 616 25.80 10.65 -1.33
N TYR A 617 25.64 9.56 -2.06
CA TYR A 617 26.15 8.23 -1.70
C TYR A 617 27.41 7.81 -2.49
N ALA A 618 28.03 8.72 -3.24
CA ALA A 618 29.20 8.41 -4.07
C ALA A 618 30.37 7.81 -3.30
N GLY A 619 30.72 8.39 -2.14
CA GLY A 619 31.78 7.87 -1.28
C GLY A 619 31.48 6.49 -0.72
N TRP A 620 30.21 6.17 -0.45
CA TRP A 620 29.80 4.83 -0.03
C TRP A 620 29.95 3.83 -1.19
N SER A 621 29.53 4.20 -2.40
CA SER A 621 29.67 3.35 -3.60
C SER A 621 31.13 3.03 -3.92
N ALA A 622 32.03 4.02 -3.89
CA ALA A 622 33.48 3.80 -4.09
C ALA A 622 34.06 2.85 -3.04
N LYS A 623 33.69 3.01 -1.75
CA LYS A 623 34.11 2.08 -0.67
C LYS A 623 33.60 0.66 -0.90
N GLN A 624 32.35 0.48 -1.33
CA GLN A 624 31.80 -0.85 -1.62
C GLN A 624 32.47 -1.50 -2.83
N ALA A 625 32.73 -0.74 -3.88
CA ALA A 625 33.44 -1.22 -5.07
C ALA A 625 34.87 -1.69 -4.70
N LEU A 626 35.60 -0.87 -3.93
CA LEU A 626 36.92 -1.24 -3.44
C LEU A 626 36.89 -2.47 -2.53
N LYS A 627 35.89 -2.59 -1.65
CA LYS A 627 35.68 -3.78 -0.80
C LYS A 627 35.46 -5.05 -1.62
N LYS A 628 34.71 -4.97 -2.73
CA LYS A 628 34.51 -6.09 -3.66
C LYS A 628 35.80 -6.45 -4.42
N ALA A 629 36.62 -5.45 -4.77
CA ALA A 629 37.88 -5.61 -5.49
C ALA A 629 39.12 -5.81 -4.59
N VAL A 630 38.94 -5.87 -3.26
CA VAL A 630 40.03 -5.81 -2.27
C VAL A 630 41.11 -6.88 -2.46
N LYS A 631 40.75 -8.06 -2.98
CA LYS A 631 41.70 -9.16 -3.22
C LYS A 631 42.68 -8.88 -4.37
N ALA A 632 42.37 -7.93 -5.25
CA ALA A 632 43.22 -7.54 -6.38
C ALA A 632 43.89 -6.17 -6.18
N ALA A 633 43.40 -5.37 -5.24
CA ALA A 633 43.96 -4.07 -4.90
C ALA A 633 45.35 -4.23 -4.25
N PRO A 634 46.38 -3.47 -4.68
CA PRO A 634 47.69 -3.49 -4.04
C PRO A 634 47.61 -3.08 -2.57
N ALA A 635 48.16 -3.91 -1.66
CA ALA A 635 48.10 -3.65 -0.22
C ALA A 635 48.74 -2.30 0.17
N ARG A 636 49.85 -1.91 -0.49
CA ARG A 636 50.50 -0.61 -0.27
C ARG A 636 49.61 0.58 -0.65
N LEU A 637 48.86 0.47 -1.75
CA LEU A 637 47.94 1.52 -2.19
C LEU A 637 46.77 1.70 -1.20
N LEU A 638 46.26 0.59 -0.66
CA LEU A 638 45.24 0.63 0.41
C LEU A 638 45.79 1.20 1.72
N GLN A 639 47.04 0.89 2.06
CA GLN A 639 47.73 1.44 3.23
C GLN A 639 47.88 2.96 3.09
N GLU A 640 48.34 3.45 1.95
CA GLU A 640 48.48 4.89 1.68
C GLU A 640 47.12 5.61 1.78
N LEU A 641 46.06 5.02 1.22
CA LEU A 641 44.68 5.56 1.34
C LEU A 641 44.21 5.59 2.79
N ALA A 642 44.41 4.51 3.54
CA ALA A 642 44.01 4.45 4.94
C ALA A 642 44.77 5.49 5.79
N THR A 643 46.08 5.66 5.57
CA THR A 643 46.89 6.66 6.28
C THR A 643 46.47 8.09 5.91
N SER A 644 46.20 8.37 4.63
CA SER A 644 45.69 9.67 4.16
C SER A 644 44.36 10.03 4.87
N MET A 645 43.43 9.08 4.92
CA MET A 645 42.14 9.25 5.61
C MET A 645 42.31 9.46 7.12
N LEU A 646 43.18 8.69 7.79
CA LEU A 646 43.40 8.80 9.24
C LEU A 646 44.04 10.14 9.63
N ASN A 647 45.04 10.60 8.88
CA ASN A 647 45.69 11.90 9.11
C ASN A 647 44.70 13.07 8.95
N THR A 648 43.67 12.92 8.13
CA THR A 648 42.62 13.93 7.93
C THR A 648 41.68 14.00 9.15
N VAL A 649 41.46 12.88 9.84
CA VAL A 649 40.70 12.83 11.10
C VAL A 649 41.46 13.47 12.26
N GLU A 650 42.79 13.32 12.33
CA GLU A 650 43.61 13.97 13.37
C GLU A 650 43.68 15.50 13.22
N ASN A 651 43.52 16.03 12.00
CA ASN A 651 43.48 17.47 11.72
C ASN A 651 42.13 18.13 12.07
N LEU A 652 41.08 17.34 12.35
CA LEU A 652 39.81 17.83 12.90
C LEU A 652 39.94 17.99 14.42
N THR A 653 40.58 19.08 14.87
CA THR A 653 40.48 19.52 16.27
C THR A 653 39.01 19.80 16.62
N PRO A 654 38.55 19.52 17.86
CA PRO A 654 37.16 19.68 18.23
C PRO A 654 36.78 21.16 18.16
N ALA A 655 35.88 21.49 17.23
CA ALA A 655 35.25 22.80 17.18
C ALA A 655 34.62 23.10 18.55
N SER A 656 35.03 24.23 19.11
CA SER A 656 34.57 24.77 20.37
C SER A 656 33.04 24.82 20.38
N THR A 657 32.42 24.07 21.27
CA THR A 657 31.03 24.24 21.63
C THR A 657 30.87 25.58 22.35
N SER A 658 30.44 26.62 21.63
CA SER A 658 29.81 27.80 22.24
C SER A 658 28.29 27.62 22.19
N TYR A 659 27.72 27.55 23.40
CA TYR A 659 26.31 27.51 23.83
C TYR A 659 25.19 27.67 22.81
#